data_AF-A0A3D4X5J8-F1
#
_entry.id   AF-A0A3D4X5J8-F1
#
_cell.length_a   1.000
_cell.length_b   1.000
_cell.length_c   1.000
_cell.angle_alpha   90.00
_cell.angle_beta   90.00
_cell.angle_gamma   90.00
#
_symmetry.space_group_name_H-M   'P 1'
#
loop_
_entity.id
_entity.type
_entity.pdbx_description
1 polymer ?
#
loop_
_entity_poly.entity_id
_entity_poly.type
_entity_poly.pdbx_seq_one_letter_code
_entity_poly.pdbx_strand_id
1 'polypeptide(L)'
;MGDSADVTIPEVLDGKKVSSCAYGLCRGKDSLRHATVSAGMWSGGEMFSGCTNLRSVDIAEGVTEIGTGDFMDCSSLERVAIPDSVNRICGSAFKGCKNLKDVTLPKSLHVIALEAFEGCSSIVNIVIPEKKEGDQYEDIRIGWDVFKDCSSLKSIRLSKSVTEFETDFYGCDSLTSIVVDPENETYDSRNGCNAVIHTAANYMVAACQTTVIPGDVTGVSGFSGCKGITEITIPNGVTRIGDFADCSNLKSIYLPDSVTNMEGAVFMGCSSLISVRLPKGITEMNGTFKDCSSLESIEIPESVTEIGNDTFTGCSSLRSIFIPKNVTSIPGNIFAGCSSLESIRVSDENKTYDSRNNCNALINTKYLLLIAGCNGTKIPEGIVRIAEEAFEGSGIERVYIPKSVTQIGHDTGGLIAAYESQMVFADCANLKEIVVDSGNTVYDSRGNCNAIIKTEEDALMLGCSETKIPEGIKAVREGAFLGCSALESITIPDSVTKIYHFSFENCTSLESIRIPSGVERIGNRAFYNCRGLKDVVIPGNAGIERSAFQCDADEEGGVEFIPDLVIHSHRGTWAEKFANNNGITFEEIKDDDSSPNNPEKIDISEAAISLENNNYVYDGKAKTPAVTVIMNGKVLVCNTDYTVSYSNNIRPGKAKATATGKGNYKGSVSMTFNITDQDDNTNQDNNTSPDDITSPDGTKPGIICNKKTYSVAYGAKPFKLDVKADKKPAYKSSSSKIASVDKNGKVTIKGTGIAYITVKADSDSVKITIKVSPKKPAVKSVNVSKGKKLTVKWAKDKRSSGYQIQICTDKKFKKGVKSAGNLKASKTTVTFKKLKAGKKYYVRMRGYKKVGKTMLYSKWSSVKQSGKVKK
;
A
#
# COMPACT_ATOMS: atom_id res chain seq x y z
N MET A 1 13.42 38.24 -36.60
CA MET A 1 14.26 37.25 -37.32
C MET A 1 13.33 36.16 -37.84
N GLY A 2 13.16 36.04 -39.17
CA GLY A 2 12.25 35.09 -39.82
C GLY A 2 12.74 33.63 -39.78
N ASP A 3 12.11 32.73 -40.54
CA ASP A 3 12.35 31.27 -40.59
C ASP A 3 13.67 30.85 -41.27
N SER A 4 14.72 31.67 -41.16
CA SER A 4 16.03 31.39 -41.75
C SER A 4 16.71 30.21 -41.05
N ALA A 5 17.37 29.36 -41.83
CA ALA A 5 18.23 28.30 -41.30
C ALA A 5 19.51 28.87 -40.65
N ASP A 6 19.92 30.08 -41.03
CA ASP A 6 21.10 30.76 -40.50
C ASP A 6 20.72 32.10 -39.88
N VAL A 7 21.25 32.42 -38.70
CA VAL A 7 21.00 33.71 -38.05
C VAL A 7 22.31 34.36 -37.62
N THR A 8 22.42 35.66 -37.85
CA THR A 8 23.52 36.48 -37.33
C THR A 8 22.97 37.49 -36.35
N ILE A 9 23.51 37.50 -35.13
CA ILE A 9 23.28 38.55 -34.12
C ILE A 9 24.40 39.59 -34.32
N PRO A 10 24.10 40.76 -34.91
CA PRO A 10 25.14 41.71 -35.29
C PRO A 10 25.61 42.54 -34.09
N GLU A 11 26.85 43.05 -34.14
CA GLU A 11 27.34 44.03 -33.15
C GLU A 11 26.62 45.38 -33.28
N VAL A 12 26.17 45.72 -34.50
CA VAL A 12 25.51 46.99 -34.81
C VAL A 12 24.17 46.71 -35.49
N LEU A 13 23.10 47.28 -34.93
CA LEU A 13 21.76 47.29 -35.50
C LEU A 13 21.32 48.74 -35.71
N ASP A 14 20.94 49.10 -36.94
CA ASP A 14 20.52 50.47 -37.30
C ASP A 14 21.51 51.58 -36.91
N GLY A 15 22.81 51.30 -37.08
CA GLY A 15 23.89 52.24 -36.73
C GLY A 15 24.16 52.41 -35.24
N LYS A 16 23.49 51.61 -34.38
CA LYS A 16 23.71 51.59 -32.93
C LYS A 16 24.32 50.27 -32.49
N LYS A 17 25.27 50.33 -31.55
CA LYS A 17 25.84 49.14 -30.93
C LYS A 17 24.74 48.38 -30.16
N VAL A 18 24.63 47.08 -30.39
CA VAL A 18 23.72 46.19 -29.66
C VAL A 18 24.26 46.05 -28.24
N SER A 19 23.49 46.51 -27.25
CA SER A 19 23.88 46.50 -25.84
C SER A 19 23.35 45.29 -25.06
N SER A 20 22.33 44.61 -25.59
CA SER A 20 21.73 43.39 -25.03
C SER A 20 20.83 42.71 -26.06
N CYS A 21 20.55 41.42 -25.85
CA CYS A 21 19.53 40.68 -26.58
C CYS A 21 18.33 40.41 -25.66
N ALA A 22 17.14 40.29 -26.26
CA ALA A 22 15.95 39.88 -25.51
C ALA A 22 16.10 38.43 -25.03
N TYR A 23 15.55 38.14 -23.84
CA TYR A 23 15.40 36.77 -23.33
C TYR A 23 14.65 35.91 -24.35
N GLY A 24 15.19 34.73 -24.66
CA GLY A 24 14.56 33.79 -25.59
C GLY A 24 14.44 34.27 -27.05
N LEU A 25 15.32 35.18 -27.52
CA LEU A 25 15.24 35.80 -28.86
C LEU A 25 15.01 34.80 -30.02
N CYS A 26 15.63 33.62 -29.95
CA CYS A 26 15.50 32.54 -30.92
C CYS A 26 14.95 31.24 -30.31
N ARG A 27 14.34 31.28 -29.12
CA ARG A 27 13.86 30.08 -28.42
C ARG A 27 12.89 29.25 -29.28
N GLY A 28 13.11 27.94 -29.32
CA GLY A 28 12.25 26.96 -30.01
C GLY A 28 12.27 27.05 -31.54
N LYS A 29 13.25 27.74 -32.15
CA LYS A 29 13.32 27.87 -33.61
C LYS A 29 13.93 26.64 -34.27
N ASP A 30 13.10 25.64 -34.50
CA ASP A 30 13.49 24.39 -35.14
C ASP A 30 13.92 24.53 -36.61
N SER A 31 13.69 25.68 -37.26
CA SER A 31 14.25 25.98 -38.57
C SER A 31 15.75 26.28 -38.52
N LEU A 32 16.27 26.74 -37.39
CA LEU A 32 17.65 27.16 -37.25
C LEU A 32 18.62 25.96 -37.31
N ARG A 33 19.70 26.12 -38.07
CA ARG A 33 20.78 25.14 -38.26
C ARG A 33 22.14 25.71 -37.88
N HIS A 34 22.34 27.01 -38.03
CA HIS A 34 23.57 27.71 -37.65
C HIS A 34 23.28 29.10 -37.07
N ALA A 35 24.11 29.55 -36.14
CA ALA A 35 24.07 30.90 -35.60
C ALA A 35 25.46 31.53 -35.52
N THR A 36 25.53 32.84 -35.79
CA THR A 36 26.72 33.66 -35.55
C THR A 36 26.38 34.72 -34.51
N VAL A 37 27.19 34.85 -33.47
CA VAL A 37 27.05 35.91 -32.46
C VAL A 37 28.28 36.81 -32.49
N SER A 38 28.07 38.07 -32.86
CA SER A 38 29.12 39.09 -32.93
C SER A 38 29.54 39.59 -31.54
N ALA A 39 30.68 40.28 -31.48
CA ALA A 39 31.28 40.80 -30.25
C ALA A 39 30.33 41.75 -29.50
N GLY A 40 30.21 41.60 -28.16
CA GLY A 40 29.33 42.43 -27.34
C GLY A 40 28.84 41.74 -26.06
N MET A 41 27.99 42.43 -25.30
CA MET A 41 27.42 41.91 -24.05
C MET A 41 26.22 41.00 -24.37
N TRP A 42 26.42 39.70 -24.14
CA TRP A 42 25.44 38.64 -24.35
C TRP A 42 24.65 38.43 -23.05
N SER A 43 23.53 39.13 -22.86
CA SER A 43 22.86 39.18 -21.54
C SER A 43 21.35 38.89 -21.55
N GLY A 44 20.87 38.09 -22.51
CA GLY A 44 19.43 37.79 -22.66
C GLY A 44 18.95 36.58 -21.86
N GLY A 45 19.75 35.50 -21.82
CA GLY A 45 19.33 34.19 -21.32
C GLY A 45 18.41 33.45 -22.30
N GLU A 46 18.55 32.12 -22.33
CA GLU A 46 17.78 31.19 -23.17
C GLU A 46 17.74 31.54 -24.66
N MET A 47 18.76 32.25 -25.18
CA MET A 47 18.70 32.86 -26.51
C MET A 47 18.35 31.87 -27.62
N PHE A 48 18.91 30.66 -27.60
CA PHE A 48 18.64 29.57 -28.55
C PHE A 48 18.01 28.35 -27.88
N SER A 49 17.47 28.48 -26.66
CA SER A 49 16.90 27.34 -25.93
C SER A 49 15.86 26.59 -26.78
N GLY A 50 15.93 25.26 -26.81
CA GLY A 50 15.04 24.40 -27.58
C GLY A 50 15.17 24.51 -29.10
N CYS A 51 16.22 25.15 -29.65
CA CYS A 51 16.53 25.08 -31.09
C CYS A 51 17.07 23.68 -31.44
N THR A 52 16.20 22.68 -31.51
CA THR A 52 16.60 21.26 -31.55
C THR A 52 17.43 20.89 -32.78
N ASN A 53 17.36 21.67 -33.86
CA ASN A 53 18.09 21.44 -35.10
C ASN A 53 19.36 22.30 -35.26
N LEU A 54 19.69 23.19 -34.32
CA LEU A 54 20.90 24.00 -34.36
C LEU A 54 22.13 23.07 -34.24
N ARG A 55 23.04 23.12 -35.22
CA ARG A 55 24.20 22.21 -35.32
C ARG A 55 25.52 22.84 -34.95
N SER A 56 25.66 24.15 -35.19
CA SER A 56 26.89 24.89 -34.91
C SER A 56 26.59 26.34 -34.56
N VAL A 57 27.47 26.93 -33.76
CA VAL A 57 27.40 28.34 -33.35
C VAL A 57 28.80 28.92 -33.40
N ASP A 58 28.94 30.03 -34.11
CA ASP A 58 30.16 30.82 -34.15
C ASP A 58 30.03 31.99 -33.17
N ILE A 59 30.88 32.00 -32.15
CA ILE A 59 30.90 33.03 -31.09
C ILE A 59 32.15 33.89 -31.30
N ALA A 60 31.95 35.18 -31.54
CA ALA A 60 33.06 36.09 -31.81
C ALA A 60 33.87 36.43 -30.56
N GLU A 61 35.17 36.68 -30.76
CA GLU A 61 36.04 37.31 -29.75
C GLU A 61 35.44 38.62 -29.25
N GLY A 62 35.51 38.85 -27.94
CA GLY A 62 34.88 40.00 -27.25
C GLY A 62 33.55 39.67 -26.56
N VAL A 63 32.96 38.50 -26.81
CA VAL A 63 31.90 37.94 -25.95
C VAL A 63 32.52 37.48 -24.63
N THR A 64 32.01 37.97 -23.50
CA THR A 64 32.58 37.70 -22.17
C THR A 64 31.85 36.60 -21.39
N GLU A 65 30.62 36.28 -21.77
CA GLU A 65 29.74 35.37 -21.04
C GLU A 65 28.89 34.56 -22.03
N ILE A 66 28.71 33.26 -21.73
CA ILE A 66 27.60 32.46 -22.25
C ILE A 66 26.53 32.45 -21.17
N GLY A 67 25.38 33.05 -21.46
CA GLY A 67 24.31 33.30 -20.51
C GLY A 67 23.48 32.05 -20.15
N THR A 68 22.66 32.21 -19.12
CA THR A 68 21.85 31.15 -18.54
C THR A 68 20.94 30.51 -19.59
N GLY A 69 21.04 29.19 -19.77
CA GLY A 69 20.18 28.42 -20.67
C GLY A 69 20.33 28.72 -22.16
N ASP A 70 21.35 29.48 -22.59
CA ASP A 70 21.41 30.02 -23.95
C ASP A 70 21.34 28.97 -25.06
N PHE A 71 21.83 27.76 -24.82
CA PHE A 71 21.77 26.62 -25.72
C PHE A 71 21.05 25.42 -25.10
N MET A 72 20.29 25.63 -24.03
CA MET A 72 19.53 24.56 -23.36
C MET A 72 18.69 23.80 -24.40
N ASP A 73 18.74 22.46 -24.37
CA ASP A 73 18.02 21.56 -25.28
C ASP A 73 18.28 21.77 -26.79
N CYS A 74 19.41 22.40 -27.15
CA CYS A 74 19.94 22.38 -28.52
C CYS A 74 20.54 21.00 -28.83
N SER A 75 19.69 19.98 -28.91
CA SER A 75 20.08 18.57 -28.95
C SER A 75 20.93 18.17 -30.18
N SER A 76 20.83 18.90 -31.29
CA SER A 76 21.67 18.68 -32.49
C SER A 76 23.01 19.40 -32.48
N LEU A 77 23.32 20.22 -31.48
CA LEU A 77 24.55 21.01 -31.44
C LEU A 77 25.75 20.09 -31.24
N GLU A 78 26.65 20.01 -32.23
CA GLU A 78 27.76 19.05 -32.22
C GLU A 78 29.06 19.64 -31.66
N ARG A 79 29.26 20.94 -31.89
CA ARG A 79 30.47 21.68 -31.53
C ARG A 79 30.13 23.12 -31.18
N VAL A 80 30.80 23.64 -30.17
CA VAL A 80 30.88 25.06 -29.86
C VAL A 80 32.33 25.41 -29.57
N ALA A 81 32.90 26.29 -30.39
CA ALA A 81 34.19 26.90 -30.08
C ALA A 81 33.92 28.11 -29.19
N ILE A 82 34.25 28.00 -27.90
CA ILE A 82 34.09 29.10 -26.95
C ILE A 82 35.36 29.98 -27.05
N PRO A 83 35.25 31.27 -27.44
CA PRO A 83 36.41 32.14 -27.62
C PRO A 83 37.08 32.47 -26.28
N ASP A 84 38.38 32.80 -26.34
CA ASP A 84 39.19 33.03 -25.14
C ASP A 84 38.71 34.23 -24.32
N SER A 85 37.95 35.16 -24.90
CA SER A 85 37.32 36.28 -24.18
C SER A 85 36.24 35.89 -23.18
N VAL A 86 35.67 34.68 -23.29
CA VAL A 86 34.62 34.21 -22.38
C VAL A 86 35.23 33.84 -21.03
N ASN A 87 34.77 34.49 -19.97
CA ASN A 87 35.17 34.22 -18.60
C ASN A 87 34.06 33.54 -17.77
N ARG A 88 32.84 33.44 -18.28
CA ARG A 88 31.73 32.83 -17.54
C ARG A 88 30.84 32.00 -18.46
N ILE A 89 30.55 30.78 -18.01
CA ILE A 89 29.51 29.91 -18.57
C ILE A 89 28.43 29.81 -17.50
N CYS A 90 27.27 30.42 -17.74
CA CYS A 90 26.18 30.53 -16.78
C CYS A 90 25.33 29.26 -16.69
N GLY A 91 24.38 29.27 -15.76
CA GLY A 91 23.65 28.08 -15.37
C GLY A 91 22.88 27.45 -16.54
N SER A 92 22.94 26.13 -16.65
CA SER A 92 22.27 25.36 -17.70
C SER A 92 22.58 25.79 -19.14
N ALA A 93 23.67 26.55 -19.39
CA ALA A 93 23.99 27.15 -20.69
C ALA A 93 23.94 26.16 -21.87
N PHE A 94 24.41 24.93 -21.67
CA PHE A 94 24.41 23.84 -22.65
C PHE A 94 23.62 22.61 -22.15
N LYS A 95 22.77 22.76 -21.14
CA LYS A 95 21.98 21.64 -20.58
C LYS A 95 21.19 20.94 -21.70
N GLY A 96 21.27 19.62 -21.79
CA GLY A 96 20.55 18.85 -22.80
C GLY A 96 21.11 18.92 -24.23
N CYS A 97 22.30 19.49 -24.45
CA CYS A 97 23.01 19.43 -25.74
C CYS A 97 23.57 18.03 -26.03
N LYS A 98 22.67 17.06 -26.29
CA LYS A 98 22.98 15.62 -26.36
C LYS A 98 24.05 15.23 -27.38
N ASN A 99 24.22 15.98 -28.48
CA ASN A 99 25.23 15.70 -29.52
C ASN A 99 26.55 16.46 -29.34
N LEU A 100 26.68 17.31 -28.33
CA LEU A 100 27.88 18.12 -28.11
C LEU A 100 29.03 17.21 -27.71
N LYS A 101 30.06 17.11 -28.57
CA LYS A 101 31.21 16.20 -28.40
C LYS A 101 32.49 16.94 -28.06
N ASP A 102 32.75 18.00 -28.81
CA ASP A 102 33.97 18.79 -28.74
C ASP A 102 33.66 20.09 -27.98
N VAL A 103 34.08 20.15 -26.71
CA VAL A 103 34.02 21.38 -25.90
C VAL A 103 35.45 21.77 -25.54
N THR A 104 35.92 22.88 -26.11
CA THR A 104 37.17 23.52 -25.70
C THR A 104 36.83 24.70 -24.80
N LEU A 105 37.27 24.64 -23.55
CA LEU A 105 37.04 25.69 -22.56
C LEU A 105 38.09 26.81 -22.70
N PRO A 106 37.70 28.09 -22.54
CA PRO A 106 38.57 29.24 -22.79
C PRO A 106 39.56 29.51 -21.65
N LYS A 107 40.74 30.07 -21.94
CA LYS A 107 41.77 30.33 -20.91
C LYS A 107 41.44 31.45 -19.92
N SER A 108 40.51 32.35 -20.27
CA SER A 108 40.01 33.36 -19.32
C SER A 108 38.83 32.85 -18.47
N LEU A 109 38.41 31.60 -18.62
CA LEU A 109 37.32 31.00 -17.84
C LEU A 109 37.53 31.24 -16.34
N HIS A 110 36.54 31.81 -15.66
CA HIS A 110 36.50 32.03 -14.22
C HIS A 110 35.42 31.19 -13.56
N VAL A 111 34.25 31.03 -14.20
CA VAL A 111 33.13 30.25 -13.63
C VAL A 111 32.49 29.35 -14.68
N ILE A 112 32.24 28.10 -14.29
CA ILE A 112 31.21 27.24 -14.88
C ILE A 112 30.12 27.06 -13.82
N ALA A 113 28.92 27.60 -14.09
CA ALA A 113 27.84 27.63 -13.11
C ALA A 113 26.98 26.34 -13.14
N LEU A 114 26.05 26.27 -12.18
CA LEU A 114 25.09 25.17 -11.96
C LEU A 114 24.57 24.55 -13.26
N GLU A 115 24.67 23.22 -13.41
CA GLU A 115 24.10 22.44 -14.52
C GLU A 115 24.56 22.83 -15.94
N ALA A 116 25.64 23.63 -16.09
CA ALA A 116 26.00 24.23 -17.37
C ALA A 116 26.13 23.23 -18.53
N PHE A 117 26.58 21.99 -18.28
CA PHE A 117 26.68 20.92 -19.28
C PHE A 117 25.85 19.68 -18.90
N GLU A 118 24.85 19.81 -18.03
CA GLU A 118 24.01 18.67 -17.62
C GLU A 118 23.40 17.98 -18.85
N GLY A 119 23.40 16.65 -18.90
CA GLY A 119 22.78 15.88 -19.98
C GLY A 119 23.50 15.98 -21.33
N CYS A 120 24.71 16.57 -21.39
CA CYS A 120 25.58 16.57 -22.57
C CYS A 120 26.19 15.17 -22.81
N SER A 121 25.33 14.23 -23.16
CA SER A 121 25.60 12.78 -23.23
C SER A 121 26.57 12.34 -24.31
N SER A 122 27.11 13.24 -25.14
CA SER A 122 28.16 12.94 -26.14
C SER A 122 29.55 13.46 -25.78
N ILE A 123 29.71 14.25 -24.71
CA ILE A 123 31.02 14.71 -24.25
C ILE A 123 31.80 13.51 -23.76
N VAL A 124 33.01 13.29 -24.29
CA VAL A 124 33.85 12.13 -23.92
C VAL A 124 34.97 12.52 -22.97
N ASN A 125 35.58 13.70 -23.15
CA ASN A 125 36.68 14.16 -22.32
C ASN A 125 36.54 15.66 -22.07
N ILE A 126 36.86 16.10 -20.86
CA ILE A 126 36.93 17.52 -20.51
C ILE A 126 38.28 17.83 -19.90
N VAL A 127 38.86 18.94 -20.33
CA VAL A 127 40.05 19.52 -19.71
C VAL A 127 39.68 20.92 -19.26
N ILE A 128 39.71 21.15 -17.94
CA ILE A 128 39.59 22.49 -17.38
C ILE A 128 40.92 23.21 -17.65
N PRO A 129 40.90 24.41 -18.26
CA PRO A 129 42.10 25.03 -18.79
C PRO A 129 42.95 25.65 -17.68
N GLU A 130 44.23 25.84 -17.96
CA GLU A 130 45.09 26.72 -17.17
C GLU A 130 44.72 28.18 -17.42
N LYS A 131 44.65 28.98 -16.35
CA LYS A 131 44.41 30.41 -16.47
C LYS A 131 45.51 31.10 -17.26
N LYS A 132 45.12 32.09 -18.05
CA LYS A 132 46.06 32.99 -18.71
C LYS A 132 46.76 33.88 -17.69
N GLU A 133 48.07 34.00 -17.79
CA GLU A 133 48.86 34.91 -16.94
C GLU A 133 48.37 36.36 -17.09
N GLY A 134 48.11 37.04 -15.98
CA GLY A 134 47.61 38.42 -15.95
C GLY A 134 46.14 38.59 -16.36
N ASP A 135 45.34 37.51 -16.38
CA ASP A 135 43.89 37.57 -16.58
C ASP A 135 43.17 38.30 -15.43
N GLN A 136 41.96 38.82 -15.68
CA GLN A 136 41.20 39.58 -14.67
C GLN A 136 40.87 38.75 -13.42
N TYR A 137 40.69 37.45 -13.60
CA TYR A 137 40.42 36.50 -12.52
C TYR A 137 41.54 35.47 -12.47
N GLU A 138 42.04 35.18 -11.27
CA GLU A 138 43.17 34.26 -11.07
C GLU A 138 42.73 32.81 -10.84
N ASP A 139 41.42 32.59 -10.67
CA ASP A 139 40.82 31.32 -10.26
C ASP A 139 39.73 30.82 -11.21
N ILE A 140 39.50 29.51 -11.19
CA ILE A 140 38.40 28.81 -11.84
C ILE A 140 37.52 28.15 -10.77
N ARG A 141 36.21 28.42 -10.85
CA ARG A 141 35.18 27.85 -9.97
C ARG A 141 34.20 27.03 -10.78
N ILE A 142 33.92 25.82 -10.30
CA ILE A 142 33.01 24.87 -10.94
C ILE A 142 31.88 24.60 -9.95
N GLY A 143 30.68 25.03 -10.33
CA GLY A 143 29.47 24.89 -9.51
C GLY A 143 28.91 23.47 -9.50
N TRP A 144 27.68 23.35 -9.01
CA TRP A 144 26.99 22.06 -8.79
C TRP A 144 26.49 21.46 -10.10
N ASP A 145 26.40 20.13 -10.17
CA ASP A 145 25.78 19.37 -11.27
C ASP A 145 26.26 19.72 -12.69
N VAL A 146 27.44 20.33 -12.82
CA VAL A 146 27.94 20.88 -14.10
C VAL A 146 27.98 19.80 -15.18
N PHE A 147 28.41 18.59 -14.82
CA PHE A 147 28.51 17.45 -15.73
C PHE A 147 27.52 16.33 -15.44
N LYS A 148 26.47 16.59 -14.64
CA LYS A 148 25.44 15.59 -14.34
C LYS A 148 24.86 15.00 -15.63
N ASP A 149 24.61 13.70 -15.65
CA ASP A 149 24.08 12.95 -16.79
C ASP A 149 24.90 13.05 -18.10
N CYS A 150 26.18 13.43 -18.02
CA CYS A 150 27.13 13.30 -19.13
C CYS A 150 27.57 11.84 -19.31
N SER A 151 26.64 10.98 -19.72
CA SER A 151 26.78 9.52 -19.70
C SER A 151 27.94 8.94 -20.53
N SER A 152 28.44 9.67 -21.54
CA SER A 152 29.62 9.29 -22.33
C SER A 152 30.96 9.82 -21.79
N LEU A 153 30.95 10.65 -20.74
CA LEU A 153 32.16 11.25 -20.19
C LEU A 153 33.05 10.14 -19.64
N LYS A 154 34.27 10.02 -20.18
CA LYS A 154 35.27 9.00 -19.79
C LYS A 154 36.38 9.57 -18.94
N SER A 155 36.77 10.82 -19.19
CA SER A 155 37.83 11.47 -18.44
C SER A 155 37.61 12.96 -18.21
N ILE A 156 38.10 13.43 -17.06
CA ILE A 156 38.19 14.85 -16.74
C ILE A 156 39.58 15.18 -16.16
N ARG A 157 40.16 16.29 -16.59
CA ARG A 157 41.39 16.86 -16.04
C ARG A 157 41.14 18.25 -15.46
N LEU A 158 41.47 18.46 -14.19
CA LEU A 158 41.47 19.77 -13.54
C LEU A 158 42.86 20.41 -13.62
N SER A 159 42.92 21.71 -13.94
CA SER A 159 44.14 22.54 -13.92
C SER A 159 44.52 22.96 -12.50
N LYS A 160 45.70 23.56 -12.32
CA LYS A 160 46.09 24.16 -11.02
C LYS A 160 45.29 25.42 -10.67
N SER A 161 44.63 26.03 -11.66
CA SER A 161 43.80 27.22 -11.45
C SER A 161 42.43 26.93 -10.83
N VAL A 162 42.03 25.66 -10.66
CA VAL A 162 40.76 25.30 -10.04
C VAL A 162 40.85 25.44 -8.52
N THR A 163 40.06 26.35 -7.95
CA THR A 163 40.02 26.62 -6.50
C THR A 163 38.70 26.20 -5.85
N GLU A 164 37.64 26.03 -6.63
CA GLU A 164 36.32 25.64 -6.15
C GLU A 164 35.73 24.56 -7.08
N PHE A 165 35.30 23.45 -6.49
CA PHE A 165 34.77 22.29 -7.19
C PHE A 165 33.60 21.70 -6.40
N GLU A 166 32.38 22.02 -6.80
CA GLU A 166 31.15 21.65 -6.10
C GLU A 166 30.30 20.61 -6.86
N THR A 167 30.79 20.09 -7.98
CA THR A 167 30.08 19.08 -8.79
C THR A 167 30.46 17.66 -8.36
N ASP A 168 29.50 16.74 -8.46
CA ASP A 168 29.77 15.30 -8.55
C ASP A 168 29.66 14.84 -10.02
N PHE A 169 29.59 13.52 -10.22
CA PHE A 169 29.47 12.89 -11.53
C PHE A 169 28.24 11.99 -11.61
N TYR A 170 27.11 12.40 -11.00
CA TYR A 170 25.85 11.69 -11.10
C TYR A 170 25.49 11.40 -12.57
N GLY A 171 25.14 10.15 -12.88
CA GLY A 171 24.77 9.72 -14.23
C GLY A 171 25.92 9.66 -15.26
N CYS A 172 27.17 9.95 -14.86
CA CYS A 172 28.35 9.79 -15.72
C CYS A 172 28.83 8.34 -15.76
N ASP A 173 27.98 7.45 -16.28
CA ASP A 173 28.16 5.99 -16.23
C ASP A 173 29.47 5.48 -16.91
N SER A 174 30.06 6.27 -17.82
CA SER A 174 31.31 5.94 -18.51
C SER A 174 32.59 6.46 -17.84
N LEU A 175 32.49 7.23 -16.76
CA LEU A 175 33.65 7.94 -16.19
C LEU A 175 34.62 6.95 -15.53
N THR A 176 35.90 7.03 -15.90
CA THR A 176 36.95 6.09 -15.44
C THR A 176 38.27 6.78 -15.11
N SER A 177 38.39 8.09 -15.33
CA SER A 177 39.63 8.82 -15.11
C SER A 177 39.33 10.24 -14.64
N ILE A 178 39.76 10.55 -13.42
CA ILE A 178 39.74 11.91 -12.87
C ILE A 178 41.18 12.25 -12.50
N VAL A 179 41.70 13.33 -13.07
CA VAL A 179 43.08 13.77 -12.83
C VAL A 179 43.06 15.24 -12.42
N VAL A 180 43.73 15.56 -11.33
CA VAL A 180 44.02 16.92 -10.91
C VAL A 180 45.47 17.21 -11.18
N ASP A 181 45.77 18.41 -11.69
CA ASP A 181 47.14 18.84 -11.94
C ASP A 181 47.97 18.77 -10.64
N PRO A 182 49.19 18.19 -10.66
CA PRO A 182 50.03 18.08 -9.46
C PRO A 182 50.42 19.42 -8.82
N GLU A 183 50.34 20.53 -9.55
CA GLU A 183 50.58 21.88 -9.02
C GLU A 183 49.34 22.52 -8.38
N ASN A 184 48.18 21.87 -8.39
CA ASN A 184 46.99 22.40 -7.73
C ASN A 184 47.17 22.34 -6.20
N GLU A 185 47.04 23.49 -5.53
CA GLU A 185 47.21 23.60 -4.08
C GLU A 185 45.95 23.20 -3.28
N THR A 186 44.77 23.30 -3.89
CA THR A 186 43.47 23.07 -3.24
C THR A 186 43.03 21.62 -3.35
N TYR A 187 43.23 21.01 -4.51
CA TYR A 187 42.81 19.65 -4.82
C TYR A 187 43.96 18.79 -5.32
N ASP A 188 43.84 17.49 -5.13
CA ASP A 188 44.76 16.52 -5.73
C ASP A 188 44.02 15.25 -6.20
N SER A 189 44.77 14.42 -6.93
CA SER A 189 44.36 13.07 -7.35
C SER A 189 45.51 12.08 -7.06
N ARG A 190 46.06 12.18 -5.84
CA ARG A 190 47.29 11.49 -5.45
C ARG A 190 47.22 9.98 -5.70
N ASN A 191 48.38 9.37 -5.93
CA ASN A 191 48.52 7.92 -6.13
C ASN A 191 47.66 7.33 -7.28
N GLY A 192 47.21 8.16 -8.24
CA GLY A 192 46.36 7.71 -9.34
C GLY A 192 44.99 7.24 -8.87
N CYS A 193 44.44 7.88 -7.83
CA CYS A 193 43.21 7.44 -7.18
C CYS A 193 41.95 7.61 -8.05
N ASN A 194 42.02 8.30 -9.18
CA ASN A 194 40.87 8.66 -10.03
C ASN A 194 39.75 9.37 -9.27
N ALA A 195 40.12 10.32 -8.42
CA ALA A 195 39.19 11.11 -7.62
C ALA A 195 39.71 12.55 -7.45
N VAL A 196 38.82 13.46 -7.06
CA VAL A 196 39.17 14.79 -6.56
C VAL A 196 39.22 14.73 -5.04
N ILE A 197 40.37 15.04 -4.46
CA ILE A 197 40.60 15.10 -3.02
C ILE A 197 40.88 16.55 -2.65
N HIS A 198 40.16 17.12 -1.69
CA HIS A 198 40.50 18.43 -1.15
C HIS A 198 41.73 18.30 -0.23
N THR A 199 42.88 18.83 -0.67
CA THR A 199 44.21 18.58 -0.11
C THR A 199 44.28 18.88 1.39
N ALA A 200 43.84 20.08 1.80
CA ALA A 200 43.92 20.50 3.21
C ALA A 200 42.96 19.77 4.15
N ALA A 201 41.82 19.29 3.63
CA ALA A 201 40.81 18.57 4.40
C ALA A 201 41.04 17.06 4.39
N ASN A 202 41.85 16.57 3.43
CA ASN A 202 42.12 15.17 3.17
C ASN A 202 40.82 14.36 2.94
N TYR A 203 39.90 14.98 2.20
CA TYR A 203 38.53 14.53 1.99
C TYR A 203 38.24 14.37 0.49
N MET A 204 37.76 13.20 0.07
CA MET A 204 37.33 12.99 -1.32
C MET A 204 35.99 13.67 -1.56
N VAL A 205 35.91 14.49 -2.62
CA VAL A 205 34.71 15.25 -2.99
C VAL A 205 34.06 14.76 -4.28
N ALA A 206 34.81 14.09 -5.17
CA ALA A 206 34.27 13.50 -6.39
C ALA A 206 35.04 12.23 -6.78
N ALA A 207 34.32 11.22 -7.27
CA ALA A 207 34.87 9.92 -7.60
C ALA A 207 34.23 9.34 -8.87
N CYS A 208 34.81 8.25 -9.37
CA CYS A 208 34.29 7.47 -10.50
C CYS A 208 34.42 5.95 -10.26
N GLN A 209 33.97 5.13 -11.21
CA GLN A 209 33.89 3.67 -11.03
C GLN A 209 35.23 2.94 -10.86
N THR A 210 36.34 3.57 -11.24
CA THR A 210 37.71 3.03 -11.13
C THR A 210 38.48 3.64 -9.95
N THR A 211 37.79 4.34 -9.06
CA THR A 211 38.42 5.03 -7.92
C THR A 211 39.08 4.04 -6.98
N VAL A 212 40.34 4.32 -6.65
CA VAL A 212 41.08 3.61 -5.60
C VAL A 212 41.26 4.57 -4.44
N ILE A 213 40.54 4.34 -3.35
CA ILE A 213 40.56 5.22 -2.17
C ILE A 213 41.96 5.18 -1.53
N PRO A 214 42.70 6.31 -1.44
CA PRO A 214 43.99 6.35 -0.77
C PRO A 214 43.84 6.01 0.73
N GLY A 215 44.79 5.26 1.28
CA GLY A 215 44.69 4.76 2.66
C GLY A 215 44.83 5.83 3.75
N ASP A 216 45.27 7.03 3.39
CA ASP A 216 45.49 8.16 4.29
C ASP A 216 44.30 9.14 4.35
N VAL A 217 43.28 9.02 3.50
CA VAL A 217 42.13 9.94 3.50
C VAL A 217 41.32 9.84 4.79
N THR A 218 40.81 10.97 5.27
CA THR A 218 39.98 11.04 6.49
C THR A 218 38.48 10.97 6.19
N GLY A 219 38.06 11.22 4.94
CA GLY A 219 36.67 11.00 4.55
C GLY A 219 36.48 10.73 3.05
N VAL A 220 35.37 10.06 2.75
CA VAL A 220 35.04 9.52 1.43
C VAL A 220 33.63 9.95 1.03
N SER A 221 33.49 10.59 -0.13
CA SER A 221 32.22 11.00 -0.75
C SER A 221 32.36 11.04 -2.28
N GLY A 222 31.32 11.49 -2.98
CA GLY A 222 31.37 11.78 -4.41
C GLY A 222 31.10 10.59 -5.32
N PHE A 223 30.45 9.55 -4.80
CA PHE A 223 30.03 8.37 -5.58
C PHE A 223 28.56 8.45 -6.03
N SER A 224 27.86 9.56 -5.82
CA SER A 224 26.47 9.75 -6.23
C SER A 224 26.22 9.32 -7.67
N GLY A 225 25.19 8.51 -7.90
CA GLY A 225 24.82 7.99 -9.22
C GLY A 225 25.86 7.07 -9.88
N CYS A 226 26.92 6.64 -9.17
CA CYS A 226 27.97 5.83 -9.77
C CYS A 226 27.52 4.37 -9.97
N LYS A 227 26.90 4.08 -11.10
CA LYS A 227 26.38 2.72 -11.40
C LYS A 227 27.47 1.71 -11.71
N GLY A 228 28.72 2.13 -11.92
CA GLY A 228 29.84 1.22 -12.21
C GLY A 228 30.35 0.46 -10.98
N ILE A 229 30.13 0.97 -9.76
CA ILE A 229 30.61 0.31 -8.54
C ILE A 229 29.67 -0.83 -8.12
N THR A 230 30.24 -2.01 -7.88
CA THR A 230 29.50 -3.19 -7.37
C THR A 230 29.95 -3.60 -5.98
N GLU A 231 31.19 -3.29 -5.64
CA GLU A 231 31.81 -3.41 -4.33
C GLU A 231 32.83 -2.27 -4.15
N ILE A 232 33.05 -1.84 -2.91
CA ILE A 232 34.06 -0.84 -2.57
C ILE A 232 34.62 -1.12 -1.19
N THR A 233 35.94 -0.97 -1.03
CA THR A 233 36.62 -1.13 0.26
C THR A 233 36.96 0.24 0.83
N ILE A 234 36.41 0.55 2.00
CA ILE A 234 36.73 1.77 2.72
C ILE A 234 37.96 1.53 3.62
N PRO A 235 39.06 2.29 3.47
CA PRO A 235 40.26 2.12 4.29
C PRO A 235 40.03 2.42 5.78
N ASN A 236 40.82 1.76 6.63
CA ASN A 236 40.87 2.11 8.05
C ASN A 236 41.47 3.52 8.22
N GLY A 237 40.89 4.33 9.10
CA GLY A 237 41.32 5.73 9.31
C GLY A 237 40.34 6.75 8.73
N VAL A 238 39.48 6.32 7.81
CA VAL A 238 38.31 7.09 7.37
C VAL A 238 37.37 7.31 8.57
N THR A 239 37.05 8.57 8.86
CA THR A 239 36.17 8.99 9.97
C THR A 239 34.84 9.56 9.48
N ARG A 240 34.76 10.01 8.22
CA ARG A 240 33.57 10.59 7.58
C ARG A 240 33.19 9.84 6.30
N ILE A 241 31.91 9.49 6.16
CA ILE A 241 31.33 8.88 4.95
C ILE A 241 30.22 9.79 4.43
N GLY A 242 30.32 10.18 3.16
CA GLY A 242 29.37 10.97 2.41
C GLY A 242 28.71 10.19 1.28
N ASP A 243 28.41 10.87 0.20
CA ASP A 243 27.44 10.48 -0.83
C ASP A 243 27.80 9.21 -1.64
N PHE A 244 26.98 8.17 -1.47
CA PHE A 244 26.89 6.96 -2.30
C PHE A 244 25.46 6.79 -2.87
N ALA A 245 24.65 7.84 -2.88
CA ALA A 245 23.27 7.76 -3.35
C ALA A 245 23.22 7.24 -4.80
N ASP A 246 22.17 6.49 -5.14
CA ASP A 246 21.93 5.93 -6.47
C ASP A 246 23.09 5.11 -7.08
N CYS A 247 24.01 4.60 -6.24
CA CYS A 247 24.94 3.53 -6.60
C CYS A 247 24.17 2.20 -6.78
N SER A 248 23.25 2.16 -7.75
CA SER A 248 22.22 1.15 -7.92
C SER A 248 22.74 -0.27 -8.17
N ASN A 249 24.02 -0.44 -8.53
CA ASN A 249 24.68 -1.74 -8.69
C ASN A 249 25.53 -2.18 -7.49
N LEU A 250 25.70 -1.33 -6.46
CA LEU A 250 26.45 -1.64 -5.24
C LEU A 250 25.70 -2.72 -4.45
N LYS A 251 26.33 -3.88 -4.25
CA LYS A 251 25.68 -5.04 -3.59
C LYS A 251 25.96 -5.14 -2.10
N SER A 252 27.15 -4.70 -1.69
CA SER A 252 27.58 -4.73 -0.30
C SER A 252 28.66 -3.70 -0.05
N ILE A 253 28.67 -3.15 1.16
CA ILE A 253 29.72 -2.25 1.63
C ILE A 253 30.05 -2.52 3.11
N TYR A 254 31.34 -2.44 3.41
CA TYR A 254 31.87 -2.55 4.77
C TYR A 254 32.38 -1.17 5.22
N LEU A 255 31.75 -0.62 6.26
CA LEU A 255 32.23 0.62 6.89
C LEU A 255 33.11 0.28 8.11
N PRO A 256 34.35 0.79 8.18
CA PRO A 256 35.26 0.51 9.29
C PRO A 256 34.78 1.19 10.58
N ASP A 257 35.09 0.60 11.73
CA ASP A 257 34.69 1.12 13.05
C ASP A 257 35.29 2.53 13.36
N SER A 258 36.25 3.02 12.55
CA SER A 258 36.78 4.39 12.62
C SER A 258 35.80 5.45 12.14
N VAL A 259 34.77 5.08 11.37
CA VAL A 259 33.74 6.01 10.91
C VAL A 259 32.86 6.44 12.08
N THR A 260 32.83 7.75 12.34
CA THR A 260 32.04 8.37 13.40
C THR A 260 30.98 9.33 12.86
N ASN A 261 31.12 9.77 11.60
CA ASN A 261 30.19 10.68 10.95
C ASN A 261 29.72 10.07 9.62
N MET A 262 28.41 9.95 9.45
CA MET A 262 27.75 9.59 8.20
C MET A 262 26.83 10.74 7.81
N GLU A 263 26.96 11.23 6.58
CA GLU A 263 26.07 12.27 6.07
C GLU A 263 24.63 11.76 5.89
N GLY A 264 23.68 12.66 5.66
CA GLY A 264 22.31 12.29 5.33
C GLY A 264 22.25 11.57 3.99
N ALA A 265 21.32 10.62 3.83
CA ALA A 265 21.02 9.94 2.58
C ALA A 265 22.17 9.17 1.91
N VAL A 266 23.24 8.85 2.64
CA VAL A 266 24.47 8.22 2.11
C VAL A 266 24.22 7.06 1.14
N PHE A 267 23.30 6.13 1.40
CA PHE A 267 23.00 5.00 0.50
C PHE A 267 21.59 5.08 -0.11
N MET A 268 20.98 6.26 -0.19
CA MET A 268 19.67 6.44 -0.83
C MET A 268 19.69 5.82 -2.24
N GLY A 269 18.65 5.09 -2.63
CA GLY A 269 18.51 4.54 -3.99
C GLY A 269 19.55 3.48 -4.40
N CYS A 270 20.38 2.98 -3.47
CA CYS A 270 21.25 1.83 -3.70
C CYS A 270 20.43 0.53 -3.82
N SER A 271 19.66 0.39 -4.90
CA SER A 271 18.61 -0.60 -5.06
C SER A 271 19.09 -2.05 -5.10
N SER A 272 20.36 -2.32 -5.45
CA SER A 272 20.99 -3.65 -5.38
C SER A 272 21.66 -3.97 -4.03
N LEU A 273 21.64 -3.06 -3.05
CA LEU A 273 22.35 -3.22 -1.79
C LEU A 273 21.66 -4.26 -0.89
N ILE A 274 22.30 -5.41 -0.72
CA ILE A 274 21.73 -6.54 0.04
C ILE A 274 22.12 -6.49 1.51
N SER A 275 23.34 -6.04 1.80
CA SER A 275 23.89 -6.03 3.16
C SER A 275 24.89 -4.90 3.37
N VAL A 276 24.82 -4.29 4.55
CA VAL A 276 25.73 -3.24 4.99
C VAL A 276 26.21 -3.55 6.39
N ARG A 277 27.51 -3.40 6.64
CA ARG A 277 28.04 -3.35 8.00
C ARG A 277 28.23 -1.90 8.41
N LEU A 278 27.39 -1.45 9.34
CA LEU A 278 27.48 -0.13 9.94
C LEU A 278 28.64 -0.05 10.95
N PRO A 279 29.26 1.12 11.09
CA PRO A 279 30.30 1.36 12.10
C PRO A 279 29.68 1.43 13.51
N LYS A 280 30.46 1.11 14.54
CA LYS A 280 29.97 1.09 15.93
C LYS A 280 29.94 2.47 16.62
N GLY A 281 30.48 3.50 15.97
CA GLY A 281 30.67 4.83 16.57
C GLY A 281 29.61 5.87 16.17
N ILE A 282 28.72 5.55 15.21
CA ILE A 282 27.71 6.50 14.72
C ILE A 282 26.59 6.70 15.74
N THR A 283 26.12 7.94 15.85
CA THR A 283 25.03 8.32 16.77
C THR A 283 23.70 8.54 16.07
N GLU A 284 23.72 8.75 14.76
CA GLU A 284 22.54 9.07 13.96
C GLU A 284 22.56 8.36 12.59
N MET A 285 21.37 8.15 12.04
CA MET A 285 21.14 7.66 10.68
C MET A 285 19.96 8.43 10.10
N ASN A 286 20.13 9.16 8.99
CA ASN A 286 19.07 10.00 8.42
C ASN A 286 18.95 9.77 6.91
N GLY A 287 17.79 9.29 6.44
CA GLY A 287 17.56 8.93 5.04
C GLY A 287 18.49 7.84 4.48
N THR A 288 19.31 7.22 5.33
CA THR A 288 20.53 6.51 4.92
C THR A 288 20.28 5.36 3.96
N PHE A 289 19.15 4.63 4.09
CA PHE A 289 18.82 3.48 3.25
C PHE A 289 17.50 3.65 2.51
N LYS A 290 17.02 4.89 2.31
CA LYS A 290 15.81 5.15 1.52
C LYS A 290 15.95 4.46 0.14
N ASP A 291 14.93 3.75 -0.29
CA ASP A 291 14.86 3.05 -1.58
C ASP A 291 15.97 1.99 -1.83
N CYS A 292 16.63 1.51 -0.78
CA CYS A 292 17.48 0.31 -0.81
C CYS A 292 16.61 -0.96 -0.93
N SER A 293 15.93 -1.15 -2.06
CA SER A 293 14.87 -2.15 -2.24
C SER A 293 15.33 -3.60 -2.11
N SER A 294 16.62 -3.91 -2.26
CA SER A 294 17.20 -5.25 -2.03
C SER A 294 17.70 -5.52 -0.61
N LEU A 295 17.67 -4.54 0.30
CA LEU A 295 18.22 -4.67 1.66
C LEU A 295 17.36 -5.65 2.48
N GLU A 296 17.90 -6.83 2.81
CA GLU A 296 17.12 -7.88 3.48
C GLU A 296 17.12 -7.77 5.01
N SER A 297 18.22 -7.27 5.57
CA SER A 297 18.42 -7.13 7.02
C SER A 297 19.49 -6.09 7.32
N ILE A 298 19.37 -5.44 8.48
CA ILE A 298 20.35 -4.50 8.99
C ILE A 298 20.46 -4.60 10.51
N GLU A 299 21.70 -4.47 11.02
CA GLU A 299 21.98 -4.36 12.44
C GLU A 299 22.25 -2.90 12.78
N ILE A 300 21.35 -2.29 13.55
CA ILE A 300 21.53 -0.92 14.03
C ILE A 300 22.50 -0.94 15.22
N PRO A 301 23.62 -0.19 15.18
CA PRO A 301 24.57 -0.14 16.29
C PRO A 301 23.96 0.37 17.59
N GLU A 302 24.41 -0.16 18.73
CA GLU A 302 23.96 0.28 20.07
C GLU A 302 24.30 1.75 20.38
N SER A 303 25.22 2.37 19.63
CA SER A 303 25.58 3.79 19.76
C SER A 303 24.52 4.75 19.18
N VAL A 304 23.63 4.26 18.32
CA VAL A 304 22.63 5.10 17.65
C VAL A 304 21.58 5.57 18.63
N THR A 305 21.37 6.89 18.66
CA THR A 305 20.35 7.57 19.48
C THR A 305 19.20 8.12 18.63
N GLU A 306 19.44 8.38 17.35
CA GLU A 306 18.47 8.98 16.43
C GLU A 306 18.42 8.25 15.08
N ILE A 307 17.21 7.93 14.63
CA ILE A 307 16.92 7.42 13.30
C ILE A 307 15.98 8.45 12.66
N GLY A 308 16.47 9.17 11.66
CA GLY A 308 15.77 10.26 10.97
C GLY A 308 14.78 9.78 9.92
N ASN A 309 14.11 10.75 9.29
CA ASN A 309 13.07 10.54 8.28
C ASN A 309 13.56 9.67 7.14
N ASP A 310 12.64 8.91 6.55
CA ASP A 310 12.86 8.05 5.37
C ASP A 310 13.95 6.98 5.47
N THR A 311 14.60 6.79 6.62
CA THR A 311 15.83 5.98 6.69
C THR A 311 15.67 4.56 6.13
N PHE A 312 14.49 3.94 6.25
CA PHE A 312 14.18 2.65 5.63
C PHE A 312 12.97 2.69 4.69
N THR A 313 12.49 3.87 4.29
CA THR A 313 11.39 3.98 3.32
C THR A 313 11.78 3.28 2.02
N GLY A 314 10.86 2.52 1.42
CA GLY A 314 11.11 1.81 0.16
C GLY A 314 12.05 0.60 0.24
N CYS A 315 12.51 0.20 1.44
CA CYS A 315 13.26 -1.03 1.67
C CYS A 315 12.38 -2.29 1.54
N SER A 316 11.83 -2.54 0.35
CA SER A 316 10.78 -3.52 0.10
C SER A 316 11.18 -4.98 0.36
N SER A 317 12.48 -5.30 0.41
CA SER A 317 13.00 -6.62 0.78
C SER A 317 13.32 -6.80 2.27
N LEU A 318 13.27 -5.74 3.08
CA LEU A 318 13.66 -5.78 4.49
C LEU A 318 12.69 -6.68 5.28
N ARG A 319 13.20 -7.77 5.87
CA ARG A 319 12.35 -8.78 6.53
C ARG A 319 12.20 -8.58 8.02
N SER A 320 13.22 -8.04 8.68
CA SER A 320 13.21 -7.82 10.11
C SER A 320 14.09 -6.68 10.54
N ILE A 321 13.65 -5.96 11.57
CA ILE A 321 14.40 -4.88 12.20
C ILE A 321 14.39 -5.03 13.73
N PHE A 322 15.50 -4.66 14.35
CA PHE A 322 15.65 -4.60 15.81
C PHE A 322 16.09 -3.19 16.22
N ILE A 323 15.31 -2.54 17.09
CA ILE A 323 15.62 -1.22 17.63
C ILE A 323 16.40 -1.37 18.96
N PRO A 324 17.66 -0.91 19.04
CA PRO A 324 18.50 -1.05 20.23
C PRO A 324 18.05 -0.11 21.36
N LYS A 325 18.63 -0.27 22.55
CA LYS A 325 18.13 0.38 23.78
C LYS A 325 18.34 1.89 23.85
N ASN A 326 19.33 2.41 23.12
CA ASN A 326 19.72 3.81 23.19
C ASN A 326 18.99 4.71 22.18
N VAL A 327 18.19 4.14 21.26
CA VAL A 327 17.41 4.91 20.31
C VAL A 327 16.27 5.63 21.01
N THR A 328 16.24 6.95 20.88
CA THR A 328 15.28 7.86 21.53
C THR A 328 14.46 8.70 20.56
N SER A 329 14.82 8.73 19.27
CA SER A 329 14.08 9.45 18.22
C SER A 329 13.94 8.58 16.97
N ILE A 330 12.69 8.41 16.51
CA ILE A 330 12.24 7.69 15.32
C ILE A 330 10.93 8.35 14.84
N PRO A 331 10.83 8.78 13.57
CA PRO A 331 9.62 9.35 12.97
C PRO A 331 8.60 8.29 12.55
N GLY A 332 7.39 8.73 12.14
CA GLY A 332 6.26 7.87 11.73
C GLY A 332 6.52 7.04 10.47
N ASN A 333 7.12 7.67 9.47
CA ASN A 333 7.23 7.17 8.10
C ASN A 333 8.39 6.19 7.85
N ILE A 334 9.05 5.76 8.92
CA ILE A 334 10.34 5.06 8.88
C ILE A 334 10.34 3.75 8.08
N PHE A 335 9.20 3.07 7.95
CA PHE A 335 9.06 1.79 7.23
C PHE A 335 8.00 1.83 6.11
N ALA A 336 7.63 3.02 5.61
CA ALA A 336 6.73 3.14 4.47
C ALA A 336 7.29 2.35 3.27
N GLY A 337 6.45 1.57 2.57
CA GLY A 337 6.87 0.75 1.43
C GLY A 337 7.68 -0.52 1.78
N CYS A 338 7.91 -0.82 3.06
CA CYS A 338 8.58 -2.06 3.50
C CYS A 338 7.66 -3.29 3.41
N SER A 339 7.26 -3.68 2.20
CA SER A 339 6.23 -4.70 1.95
C SER A 339 6.60 -6.12 2.42
N SER A 340 7.89 -6.46 2.50
CA SER A 340 8.38 -7.76 3.01
C SER A 340 8.63 -7.80 4.51
N LEU A 341 8.38 -6.71 5.26
CA LEU A 341 8.66 -6.65 6.69
C LEU A 341 7.74 -7.60 7.45
N GLU A 342 8.34 -8.58 8.13
CA GLU A 342 7.65 -9.61 8.90
C GLU A 342 7.88 -9.47 10.41
N SER A 343 8.91 -8.71 10.82
CA SER A 343 9.27 -8.60 12.23
C SER A 343 9.82 -7.24 12.63
N ILE A 344 9.13 -6.56 13.53
CA ILE A 344 9.63 -5.37 14.24
C ILE A 344 9.80 -5.73 15.71
N ARG A 345 11.02 -5.57 16.24
CA ARG A 345 11.34 -5.80 17.64
C ARG A 345 12.08 -4.61 18.22
N VAL A 346 11.86 -4.37 19.49
CA VAL A 346 12.58 -3.35 20.27
C VAL A 346 13.24 -4.04 21.47
N SER A 347 14.41 -3.55 21.87
CA SER A 347 15.08 -4.01 23.08
C SER A 347 14.20 -3.84 24.32
N ASP A 348 14.17 -4.84 25.21
CA ASP A 348 13.46 -4.76 26.51
C ASP A 348 14.07 -3.68 27.44
N GLU A 349 15.30 -3.21 27.14
CA GLU A 349 15.98 -2.12 27.85
C GLU A 349 15.67 -0.72 27.27
N ASN A 350 15.00 -0.62 26.10
CA ASN A 350 14.66 0.68 25.52
C ASN A 350 13.55 1.33 26.36
N LYS A 351 13.75 2.61 26.72
CA LYS A 351 12.82 3.37 27.58
C LYS A 351 11.78 4.17 26.80
N THR A 352 12.07 4.50 25.55
CA THR A 352 11.23 5.35 24.69
C THR A 352 10.27 4.53 23.85
N TYR A 353 10.76 3.41 23.31
CA TYR A 353 10.04 2.54 22.41
C TYR A 353 9.89 1.14 23.00
N ASP A 354 8.84 0.43 22.60
CA ASP A 354 8.77 -1.01 22.80
C ASP A 354 8.06 -1.74 21.66
N SER A 355 8.12 -3.06 21.72
CA SER A 355 7.31 -3.99 20.94
C SER A 355 6.55 -4.94 21.88
N ARG A 356 5.87 -4.38 22.88
CA ARG A 356 5.26 -5.13 23.99
C ARG A 356 4.26 -6.18 23.52
N ASN A 357 4.00 -7.18 24.37
CA ASN A 357 2.97 -8.22 24.13
C ASN A 357 3.17 -9.03 22.83
N ASN A 358 4.38 -9.03 22.26
CA ASN A 358 4.64 -9.57 20.92
C ASN A 358 3.71 -8.93 19.86
N CYS A 359 3.49 -7.62 19.96
CA CYS A 359 2.66 -6.85 19.03
C CYS A 359 3.24 -6.79 17.62
N ASN A 360 4.53 -7.07 17.45
CA ASN A 360 5.22 -6.98 16.16
C ASN A 360 5.08 -5.60 15.50
N ALA A 361 5.27 -4.55 16.30
CA ALA A 361 5.14 -3.16 15.92
C ALA A 361 6.09 -2.30 16.75
N LEU A 362 6.36 -1.09 16.26
CA LEU A 362 7.08 -0.05 16.97
C LEU A 362 6.09 0.86 17.70
N ILE A 363 6.19 0.94 19.01
CA ILE A 363 5.30 1.74 19.86
C ILE A 363 6.10 2.80 20.59
N ASN A 364 5.63 4.05 20.57
CA ASN A 364 6.09 5.06 21.51
C ASN A 364 5.35 4.93 22.84
N THR A 365 6.09 4.67 23.92
CA THR A 365 5.49 4.38 25.23
C THR A 365 4.87 5.61 25.89
N LYS A 366 5.47 6.79 25.70
CA LYS A 366 5.02 8.06 26.27
C LYS A 366 3.70 8.52 25.67
N TYR A 367 3.51 8.32 24.36
CA TYR A 367 2.35 8.80 23.63
C TYR A 367 1.29 7.73 23.37
N LEU A 368 1.50 6.48 23.82
CA LEU A 368 0.62 5.33 23.54
C LEU A 368 0.31 5.21 22.04
N LEU A 369 1.33 5.46 21.22
CA LEU A 369 1.26 5.64 19.78
C LEU A 369 1.92 4.44 19.09
N LEU A 370 1.19 3.77 18.21
CA LEU A 370 1.79 2.85 17.25
C LEU A 370 2.40 3.69 16.12
N ILE A 371 3.72 3.66 16.01
CA ILE A 371 4.47 4.42 15.00
C ILE A 371 4.49 3.67 13.69
N ALA A 372 4.84 2.39 13.74
CA ALA A 372 4.93 1.56 12.54
C ALA A 372 4.59 0.11 12.85
N GLY A 373 3.96 -0.55 11.88
CA GLY A 373 3.62 -1.96 11.90
C GLY A 373 4.03 -2.66 10.61
N CYS A 374 3.83 -3.96 10.59
CA CYS A 374 4.23 -4.83 9.50
C CYS A 374 3.28 -6.03 9.42
N ASN A 375 3.59 -7.03 8.59
CA ASN A 375 2.73 -8.20 8.51
C ASN A 375 2.65 -8.94 9.86
N GLY A 376 1.42 -9.28 10.28
CA GLY A 376 1.17 -9.94 11.55
C GLY A 376 1.20 -9.04 12.78
N THR A 377 1.26 -7.72 12.61
CA THR A 377 1.08 -6.76 13.71
C THR A 377 -0.22 -7.02 14.47
N LYS A 378 -0.14 -6.95 15.79
CA LYS A 378 -1.26 -7.00 16.73
C LYS A 378 -1.24 -5.74 17.57
N ILE A 379 -2.16 -4.84 17.29
CA ILE A 379 -2.29 -3.59 18.04
C ILE A 379 -2.72 -3.96 19.47
N PRO A 380 -1.88 -3.72 20.50
CA PRO A 380 -2.22 -4.10 21.86
C PRO A 380 -3.26 -3.15 22.46
N GLU A 381 -4.07 -3.66 23.38
CA GLU A 381 -4.94 -2.83 24.21
C GLU A 381 -4.10 -1.80 25.00
N GLY A 382 -4.60 -0.57 25.10
CA GLY A 382 -3.92 0.56 25.70
C GLY A 382 -3.24 1.49 24.69
N ILE A 383 -3.12 1.10 23.42
CA ILE A 383 -2.77 2.02 22.33
C ILE A 383 -3.95 2.92 22.04
N VAL A 384 -3.70 4.22 21.99
CA VAL A 384 -4.73 5.24 21.78
C VAL A 384 -4.70 5.76 20.35
N ARG A 385 -3.50 5.83 19.76
CA ARG A 385 -3.25 6.48 18.46
C ARG A 385 -2.46 5.55 17.54
N ILE A 386 -2.80 5.58 16.26
CA ILE A 386 -2.00 4.99 15.17
C ILE A 386 -1.47 6.15 14.33
N ALA A 387 -0.15 6.19 14.11
CA ALA A 387 0.51 7.24 13.35
C ALA A 387 0.09 7.21 11.87
N GLU A 388 0.23 8.34 11.19
CA GLU A 388 0.23 8.42 9.73
C GLU A 388 1.30 7.47 9.17
N GLU A 389 1.01 6.89 8.00
CA GLU A 389 1.93 5.99 7.27
C GLU A 389 2.38 4.74 8.05
N ALA A 390 1.82 4.48 9.24
CA ALA A 390 2.25 3.40 10.12
C ALA A 390 2.20 2.01 9.47
N PHE A 391 1.35 1.84 8.45
CA PHE A 391 1.25 0.62 7.67
C PHE A 391 1.40 0.87 6.17
N GLU A 392 1.78 2.07 5.71
CA GLU A 392 1.87 2.40 4.30
C GLU A 392 2.78 1.42 3.54
N GLY A 393 2.27 0.86 2.44
CA GLY A 393 2.96 -0.12 1.61
C GLY A 393 3.37 -1.40 2.35
N SER A 394 2.90 -1.63 3.59
CA SER A 394 3.29 -2.78 4.38
C SER A 394 2.61 -4.07 3.91
N GLY A 395 3.22 -5.21 4.22
CA GLY A 395 2.66 -6.53 3.91
C GLY A 395 1.47 -6.96 4.79
N ILE A 396 0.79 -6.04 5.49
CA ILE A 396 -0.27 -6.39 6.45
C ILE A 396 -1.46 -7.08 5.76
N GLU A 397 -1.79 -8.29 6.20
CA GLU A 397 -2.95 -9.03 5.68
C GLU A 397 -4.23 -8.82 6.51
N ARG A 398 -4.07 -8.47 7.78
CA ARG A 398 -5.15 -8.32 8.74
C ARG A 398 -4.87 -7.22 9.74
N VAL A 399 -5.84 -6.34 9.97
CA VAL A 399 -5.82 -5.34 11.03
C VAL A 399 -6.91 -5.62 12.06
N TYR A 400 -6.58 -5.44 13.33
CA TYR A 400 -7.52 -5.46 14.45
C TYR A 400 -7.42 -4.14 15.22
N ILE A 401 -8.51 -3.40 15.31
CA ILE A 401 -8.60 -2.14 16.05
C ILE A 401 -9.17 -2.43 17.45
N PRO A 402 -8.38 -2.31 18.53
CA PRO A 402 -8.84 -2.54 19.91
C PRO A 402 -9.71 -1.40 20.42
N LYS A 403 -10.32 -1.58 21.60
CA LYS A 403 -11.24 -0.58 22.19
C LYS A 403 -10.55 0.72 22.54
N SER A 404 -9.29 0.63 22.95
CA SER A 404 -8.49 1.79 23.36
C SER A 404 -8.14 2.75 22.23
N VAL A 405 -8.19 2.33 20.96
CA VAL A 405 -7.82 3.19 19.83
C VAL A 405 -8.94 4.18 19.56
N THR A 406 -8.62 5.46 19.73
CA THR A 406 -9.55 6.59 19.49
C THR A 406 -9.09 7.48 18.34
N GLN A 407 -7.91 7.24 17.78
CA GLN A 407 -7.38 8.01 16.66
C GLN A 407 -6.56 7.12 15.71
N ILE A 408 -6.85 7.22 14.42
CA ILE A 408 -6.12 6.56 13.33
C ILE A 408 -5.73 7.67 12.34
N GLY A 409 -4.42 7.93 12.20
CA GLY A 409 -3.90 9.05 11.42
C GLY A 409 -4.21 10.41 12.06
N HIS A 410 -4.05 11.49 11.30
CA HIS A 410 -4.52 12.81 11.71
C HIS A 410 -6.00 13.01 11.33
N ASP A 411 -6.79 13.56 12.25
CA ASP A 411 -8.15 14.02 11.93
C ASP A 411 -8.03 15.41 11.30
N THR A 412 -7.91 15.47 9.97
CA THR A 412 -7.69 16.74 9.26
C THR A 412 -8.94 17.61 9.19
N GLY A 413 -10.09 17.21 9.73
CA GLY A 413 -11.28 18.05 9.82
C GLY A 413 -11.72 18.65 8.48
N GLY A 414 -11.41 17.99 7.35
CA GLY A 414 -11.71 18.48 6.00
C GLY A 414 -10.83 19.63 5.49
N LEU A 415 -9.65 19.85 6.08
CA LEU A 415 -8.74 20.94 5.73
C LEU A 415 -7.28 20.47 5.58
N ILE A 416 -6.99 19.55 4.65
CA ILE A 416 -5.68 19.55 3.97
C ILE A 416 -5.88 19.13 2.51
N ALA A 417 -5.53 20.04 1.60
CA ALA A 417 -5.24 19.74 0.21
C ALA A 417 -3.76 19.31 0.12
N ALA A 418 -3.49 18.23 -0.63
CA ALA A 418 -2.31 18.03 -1.47
C ALA A 418 -1.23 16.96 -1.13
N TYR A 419 -1.34 16.09 -0.12
CA TYR A 419 -0.32 15.02 0.04
C TYR A 419 -0.93 13.64 0.32
N GLU A 420 -0.73 12.70 -0.62
CA GLU A 420 -1.08 11.26 -0.52
C GLU A 420 -0.34 10.56 0.63
N SER A 421 0.85 11.06 0.97
CA SER A 421 1.84 10.56 1.93
C SER A 421 1.50 10.80 3.40
N GLN A 422 0.25 10.60 3.80
CA GLN A 422 -0.17 10.67 5.22
C GLN A 422 -1.18 9.59 5.62
N MET A 423 -1.57 8.73 4.68
CA MET A 423 -2.59 7.71 4.93
C MET A 423 -2.00 6.52 5.68
N VAL A 424 -2.63 6.13 6.79
CA VAL A 424 -2.14 5.05 7.66
C VAL A 424 -1.98 3.72 6.92
N PHE A 425 -2.86 3.42 5.97
CA PHE A 425 -2.94 2.14 5.27
C PHE A 425 -2.85 2.28 3.74
N ALA A 426 -2.27 3.36 3.23
CA ALA A 426 -1.96 3.49 1.80
C ALA A 426 -1.20 2.27 1.29
N ASP A 427 -1.50 1.82 0.07
CA ASP A 427 -0.78 0.75 -0.63
C ASP A 427 -0.65 -0.58 0.15
N CYS A 428 -1.57 -0.82 1.09
CA CYS A 428 -1.72 -2.10 1.80
C CYS A 428 -2.38 -3.16 0.89
N ALA A 429 -1.80 -3.43 -0.28
CA ALA A 429 -2.38 -4.30 -1.32
C ALA A 429 -2.71 -5.74 -0.85
N ASN A 430 -2.08 -6.19 0.24
CA ASN A 430 -2.29 -7.52 0.83
C ASN A 430 -3.41 -7.59 1.89
N LEU A 431 -3.98 -6.45 2.28
CA LEU A 431 -5.00 -6.37 3.33
C LEU A 431 -6.28 -7.10 2.90
N LYS A 432 -6.74 -8.04 3.73
CA LYS A 432 -7.89 -8.93 3.44
C LYS A 432 -8.93 -8.94 4.55
N GLU A 433 -8.53 -8.64 5.77
CA GLU A 433 -9.40 -8.72 6.94
C GLU A 433 -9.21 -7.51 7.85
N ILE A 434 -10.29 -6.76 8.02
CA ILE A 434 -10.39 -5.62 8.92
C ILE A 434 -11.38 -5.98 10.00
N VAL A 435 -10.95 -5.86 11.26
CA VAL A 435 -11.79 -6.14 12.42
C VAL A 435 -11.68 -4.98 13.39
N VAL A 436 -12.82 -4.48 13.85
CA VAL A 436 -12.90 -3.50 14.93
C VAL A 436 -13.52 -4.18 16.14
N ASP A 437 -12.95 -3.96 17.33
CA ASP A 437 -13.51 -4.48 18.58
C ASP A 437 -14.91 -3.91 18.79
N SER A 438 -15.87 -4.78 19.12
CA SER A 438 -17.26 -4.39 19.40
C SER A 438 -17.45 -3.37 20.54
N GLY A 439 -16.44 -3.20 21.40
CA GLY A 439 -16.43 -2.18 22.45
C GLY A 439 -15.67 -0.91 22.10
N ASN A 440 -15.15 -0.76 20.87
CA ASN A 440 -14.63 0.52 20.40
C ASN A 440 -15.82 1.47 20.16
N THR A 441 -15.74 2.69 20.69
CA THR A 441 -16.83 3.68 20.61
C THR A 441 -16.63 4.73 19.52
N VAL A 442 -15.43 4.81 18.94
CA VAL A 442 -15.07 5.78 17.89
C VAL A 442 -15.18 5.14 16.51
N TYR A 443 -14.75 3.88 16.42
CA TYR A 443 -14.73 3.11 15.18
C TYR A 443 -15.61 1.87 15.30
N ASP A 444 -16.22 1.48 14.18
CA ASP A 444 -16.96 0.23 14.07
C ASP A 444 -16.70 -0.49 12.75
N SER A 445 -17.26 -1.71 12.65
CA SER A 445 -17.33 -2.49 11.41
C SER A 445 -18.74 -3.06 11.25
N ARG A 446 -19.73 -2.16 11.34
CA ARG A 446 -21.17 -2.53 11.33
C ARG A 446 -21.56 -3.27 10.06
N GLY A 447 -22.56 -4.13 10.16
CA GLY A 447 -23.03 -4.92 9.01
C GLY A 447 -22.03 -5.98 8.51
N ASN A 448 -20.96 -6.27 9.27
CA ASN A 448 -19.90 -7.21 8.85
C ASN A 448 -19.28 -6.76 7.52
N CYS A 449 -19.00 -5.45 7.42
CA CYS A 449 -18.54 -4.77 6.21
C CYS A 449 -17.07 -5.00 5.86
N ASN A 450 -16.27 -5.57 6.76
CA ASN A 450 -14.83 -5.76 6.57
C ASN A 450 -14.13 -4.42 6.28
N ALA A 451 -14.43 -3.41 7.10
CA ALA A 451 -13.93 -2.05 6.97
C ALA A 451 -13.85 -1.35 8.33
N ILE A 452 -13.11 -0.24 8.39
CA ILE A 452 -13.13 0.72 9.50
C ILE A 452 -14.09 1.84 9.14
N ILE A 453 -15.08 2.07 10.00
CA ILE A 453 -16.05 3.17 9.89
C ILE A 453 -15.86 4.08 11.10
N LYS A 454 -15.75 5.40 10.89
CA LYS A 454 -15.84 6.40 11.98
C LYS A 454 -17.30 6.57 12.33
N THR A 455 -17.67 6.15 13.54
CA THR A 455 -19.07 5.89 13.91
C THR A 455 -19.92 7.15 13.90
N GLU A 456 -19.40 8.26 14.42
CA GLU A 456 -20.15 9.53 14.56
C GLU A 456 -20.42 10.25 13.22
N GLU A 457 -19.65 9.92 12.19
CA GLU A 457 -19.70 10.57 10.88
C GLU A 457 -20.36 9.69 9.81
N ASP A 458 -20.64 8.44 10.14
CA ASP A 458 -21.03 7.40 9.19
C ASP A 458 -20.08 7.36 7.97
N ALA A 459 -18.78 7.49 8.22
CA ALA A 459 -17.76 7.63 7.19
C ALA A 459 -16.85 6.40 7.13
N LEU A 460 -16.72 5.81 5.94
CA LEU A 460 -15.83 4.69 5.67
C LEU A 460 -14.37 5.19 5.58
N MET A 461 -13.53 4.82 6.54
CA MET A 461 -12.13 5.26 6.62
C MET A 461 -11.13 4.32 5.95
N LEU A 462 -11.42 3.02 5.96
CA LEU A 462 -10.55 2.01 5.38
C LEU A 462 -11.37 0.81 4.93
N GLY A 463 -11.18 0.40 3.69
CA GLY A 463 -11.66 -0.85 3.13
C GLY A 463 -10.52 -1.72 2.61
N CYS A 464 -10.90 -2.86 2.06
CA CYS A 464 -10.05 -3.81 1.37
C CYS A 464 -10.85 -4.48 0.25
N SER A 465 -10.24 -5.41 -0.49
CA SER A 465 -10.85 -6.05 -1.67
C SER A 465 -12.17 -6.79 -1.41
N GLU A 466 -12.43 -7.18 -0.16
CA GLU A 466 -13.64 -7.92 0.25
C GLU A 466 -14.64 -7.04 1.03
N THR A 467 -14.45 -5.72 1.01
CA THR A 467 -15.31 -4.78 1.74
C THR A 467 -16.71 -4.72 1.15
N LYS A 468 -17.70 -4.68 2.04
CA LYS A 468 -19.11 -4.47 1.71
C LYS A 468 -19.60 -3.24 2.44
N ILE A 469 -19.68 -2.11 1.74
CA ILE A 469 -20.09 -0.85 2.35
C ILE A 469 -21.55 -0.99 2.84
N PRO A 470 -21.83 -0.82 4.14
CA PRO A 470 -23.18 -0.99 4.68
C PRO A 470 -24.05 0.21 4.34
N GLU A 471 -25.37 0.00 4.26
CA GLU A 471 -26.33 1.10 4.18
C GLU A 471 -26.20 2.06 5.37
N GLY A 472 -26.44 3.35 5.13
CA GLY A 472 -26.34 4.42 6.11
C GLY A 472 -25.01 5.17 6.06
N ILE A 473 -23.96 4.61 5.44
CA ILE A 473 -22.69 5.30 5.21
C ILE A 473 -22.91 6.53 4.33
N LYS A 474 -22.37 7.67 4.77
CA LYS A 474 -22.51 8.98 4.13
C LYS A 474 -21.32 9.36 3.25
N ALA A 475 -20.13 8.88 3.60
CA ALA A 475 -18.91 9.23 2.90
C ALA A 475 -17.95 8.06 2.76
N VAL A 476 -17.29 7.99 1.60
CA VAL A 476 -16.05 7.23 1.41
C VAL A 476 -14.90 8.22 1.59
N ARG A 477 -14.13 8.09 2.68
CA ARG A 477 -13.07 9.02 3.07
C ARG A 477 -11.86 8.95 2.16
N GLU A 478 -11.01 9.96 2.32
CA GLU A 478 -9.71 10.08 1.69
C GLU A 478 -8.92 8.78 1.81
N GLY A 479 -8.45 8.26 0.67
CA GLY A 479 -7.62 7.07 0.61
C GLY A 479 -8.25 5.76 1.14
N ALA A 480 -9.58 5.69 1.30
CA ALA A 480 -10.24 4.53 1.92
C ALA A 480 -9.91 3.18 1.25
N PHE A 481 -9.61 3.18 -0.04
CA PHE A 481 -9.15 2.04 -0.84
C PHE A 481 -7.86 2.34 -1.62
N LEU A 482 -7.08 3.33 -1.20
CA LEU A 482 -5.83 3.71 -1.88
C LEU A 482 -4.88 2.51 -1.98
N GLY A 483 -4.49 2.15 -3.20
CA GLY A 483 -3.61 1.02 -3.48
C GLY A 483 -4.25 -0.36 -3.27
N CYS A 484 -5.58 -0.44 -3.15
CA CYS A 484 -6.32 -1.70 -3.08
C CYS A 484 -6.39 -2.37 -4.46
N SER A 485 -5.23 -2.70 -5.03
CA SER A 485 -5.07 -3.26 -6.37
C SER A 485 -5.80 -4.58 -6.61
N ALA A 486 -6.21 -5.28 -5.55
CA ALA A 486 -7.01 -6.51 -5.63
C ALA A 486 -8.54 -6.27 -5.64
N LEU A 487 -9.02 -5.02 -5.60
CA LEU A 487 -10.45 -4.70 -5.64
C LEU A 487 -10.99 -4.81 -7.07
N GLU A 488 -11.74 -5.87 -7.36
CA GLU A 488 -12.32 -6.12 -8.69
C GLU A 488 -13.68 -5.41 -8.88
N SER A 489 -14.47 -5.31 -7.81
CA SER A 489 -15.79 -4.68 -7.84
C SER A 489 -16.18 -4.18 -6.47
N ILE A 490 -16.98 -3.11 -6.43
CA ILE A 490 -17.55 -2.60 -5.19
C ILE A 490 -18.93 -2.01 -5.43
N THR A 491 -19.85 -2.24 -4.49
CA THR A 491 -21.16 -1.59 -4.48
C THR A 491 -21.14 -0.43 -3.50
N ILE A 492 -21.39 0.77 -4.01
CA ILE A 492 -21.57 1.97 -3.18
C ILE A 492 -23.08 2.12 -2.89
N PRO A 493 -23.53 2.16 -1.62
CA PRO A 493 -24.94 2.25 -1.28
C PRO A 493 -25.51 3.65 -1.55
N ASP A 494 -26.83 3.73 -1.77
CA ASP A 494 -27.56 4.98 -2.08
C ASP A 494 -27.43 6.05 -1.00
N SER A 495 -27.05 5.66 0.23
CA SER A 495 -26.84 6.58 1.34
C SER A 495 -25.59 7.45 1.22
N VAL A 496 -24.64 7.08 0.36
CA VAL A 496 -23.37 7.80 0.18
C VAL A 496 -23.62 9.09 -0.60
N THR A 497 -23.17 10.22 -0.04
CA THR A 497 -23.29 11.54 -0.67
C THR A 497 -21.93 12.12 -1.09
N LYS A 498 -20.81 11.58 -0.58
CA LYS A 498 -19.46 12.09 -0.88
C LYS A 498 -18.45 10.98 -1.13
N ILE A 499 -17.66 11.14 -2.19
CA ILE A 499 -16.46 10.34 -2.47
C ILE A 499 -15.27 11.30 -2.46
N TYR A 500 -14.38 11.14 -1.48
CA TYR A 500 -13.28 12.06 -1.21
C TYR A 500 -12.03 11.79 -2.07
N HIS A 501 -10.98 12.59 -1.88
CA HIS A 501 -9.72 12.52 -2.64
C HIS A 501 -9.05 11.14 -2.51
N PHE A 502 -8.42 10.64 -3.57
CA PHE A 502 -7.64 9.38 -3.56
C PHE A 502 -8.43 8.11 -3.14
N SER A 503 -9.76 8.20 -3.00
CA SER A 503 -10.60 7.16 -2.34
C SER A 503 -10.39 5.75 -2.90
N PHE A 504 -10.21 5.62 -4.21
CA PHE A 504 -10.00 4.38 -4.95
C PHE A 504 -8.75 4.43 -5.82
N GLU A 505 -7.84 5.38 -5.58
CA GLU A 505 -6.63 5.49 -6.38
C GLU A 505 -5.81 4.18 -6.34
N ASN A 506 -5.16 3.85 -7.46
CA ASN A 506 -4.40 2.61 -7.65
C ASN A 506 -5.22 1.31 -7.43
N CYS A 507 -6.56 1.37 -7.51
CA CYS A 507 -7.43 0.17 -7.61
C CYS A 507 -7.38 -0.42 -9.02
N THR A 508 -6.21 -0.90 -9.43
CA THR A 508 -5.92 -1.30 -10.82
C THR A 508 -6.76 -2.46 -11.36
N SER A 509 -7.37 -3.29 -10.51
CA SER A 509 -8.27 -4.38 -10.93
C SER A 509 -9.75 -3.98 -11.02
N LEU A 510 -10.13 -2.76 -10.66
CA LEU A 510 -11.53 -2.33 -10.66
C LEU A 510 -12.00 -2.07 -12.08
N GLU A 511 -12.90 -2.90 -12.61
CA GLU A 511 -13.30 -2.83 -14.03
C GLU A 511 -14.49 -1.91 -14.30
N SER A 512 -15.41 -1.80 -13.35
CA SER A 512 -16.59 -0.94 -13.48
C SER A 512 -17.07 -0.46 -12.12
N ILE A 513 -17.70 0.72 -12.10
CA ILE A 513 -18.30 1.25 -10.88
C ILE A 513 -19.57 2.04 -11.17
N ARG A 514 -20.56 1.88 -10.29
CA ARG A 514 -21.78 2.70 -10.27
C ARG A 514 -21.72 3.66 -9.09
N ILE A 515 -21.74 4.95 -9.40
CA ILE A 515 -21.84 6.03 -8.44
C ILE A 515 -23.34 6.26 -8.12
N PRO A 516 -23.78 6.29 -6.86
CA PRO A 516 -25.17 6.56 -6.54
C PRO A 516 -25.62 7.97 -6.93
N SER A 517 -26.92 8.13 -7.24
CA SER A 517 -27.47 9.42 -7.69
C SER A 517 -27.41 10.51 -6.62
N GLY A 518 -27.32 10.13 -5.35
CA GLY A 518 -27.19 11.06 -4.21
C GLY A 518 -25.77 11.60 -4.00
N VAL A 519 -24.77 11.14 -4.75
CA VAL A 519 -23.40 11.65 -4.64
C VAL A 519 -23.33 13.08 -5.21
N GLU A 520 -22.86 14.01 -4.39
CA GLU A 520 -22.75 15.43 -4.70
C GLU A 520 -21.42 15.76 -5.40
N ARG A 521 -20.34 15.06 -5.02
CA ARG A 521 -18.99 15.31 -5.52
C ARG A 521 -18.12 14.05 -5.54
N ILE A 522 -17.33 13.92 -6.60
CA ILE A 522 -16.22 12.98 -6.78
C ILE A 522 -14.92 13.77 -6.71
N GLY A 523 -14.10 13.48 -5.69
CA GLY A 523 -12.88 14.22 -5.39
C GLY A 523 -11.73 14.05 -6.39
N ASN A 524 -10.74 14.94 -6.33
CA ASN A 524 -9.47 14.85 -7.03
C ASN A 524 -8.81 13.49 -6.80
N ARG A 525 -8.29 12.90 -7.88
CA ARG A 525 -7.65 11.58 -7.89
C ARG A 525 -8.50 10.44 -7.28
N ALA A 526 -9.81 10.60 -7.13
CA ALA A 526 -10.65 9.58 -6.50
C ALA A 526 -10.55 8.19 -7.16
N PHE A 527 -10.32 8.12 -8.47
CA PHE A 527 -10.06 6.90 -9.24
C PHE A 527 -8.77 7.02 -10.05
N TYR A 528 -7.76 7.75 -9.55
CA TYR A 528 -6.49 7.91 -10.26
C TYR A 528 -5.79 6.56 -10.43
N ASN A 529 -5.14 6.33 -11.57
CA ASN A 529 -4.45 5.08 -11.89
C ASN A 529 -5.33 3.81 -11.78
N CYS A 530 -6.66 3.93 -11.84
CA CYS A 530 -7.58 2.80 -11.98
C CYS A 530 -7.58 2.25 -13.41
N ARG A 531 -6.42 1.77 -13.89
CA ARG A 531 -6.21 1.37 -15.29
C ARG A 531 -7.09 0.21 -15.78
N GLY A 532 -7.72 -0.54 -14.88
CA GLY A 532 -8.70 -1.56 -15.23
C GLY A 532 -10.11 -1.00 -15.55
N LEU A 533 -10.38 0.25 -15.17
CA LEU A 533 -11.73 0.83 -15.17
C LEU A 533 -12.18 1.21 -16.58
N LYS A 534 -13.19 0.48 -17.08
CA LYS A 534 -13.75 0.66 -18.42
C LYS A 534 -15.08 1.41 -18.40
N ASP A 535 -15.90 1.14 -17.39
CA ASP A 535 -17.26 1.67 -17.32
C ASP A 535 -17.54 2.36 -15.99
N VAL A 536 -17.94 3.63 -16.06
CA VAL A 536 -18.38 4.41 -14.88
C VAL A 536 -19.80 4.90 -15.10
N VAL A 537 -20.72 4.49 -14.23
CA VAL A 537 -22.13 4.89 -14.30
C VAL A 537 -22.42 5.96 -13.25
N ILE A 538 -22.82 7.15 -13.69
CA ILE A 538 -23.13 8.31 -12.84
C ILE A 538 -24.55 8.80 -13.18
N PRO A 539 -25.60 8.23 -12.58
CA PRO A 539 -26.99 8.63 -12.84
C PRO A 539 -27.36 9.97 -12.16
N GLY A 540 -26.56 10.44 -11.20
CA GLY A 540 -26.74 11.73 -10.53
C GLY A 540 -26.02 12.87 -11.25
N ASN A 541 -26.12 14.08 -10.68
CA ASN A 541 -25.42 15.26 -11.19
C ASN A 541 -24.21 15.63 -10.31
N ALA A 542 -23.39 14.64 -9.95
CA ALA A 542 -22.22 14.83 -9.11
C ALA A 542 -21.20 15.76 -9.78
N GLY A 543 -20.61 16.70 -9.03
CA GLY A 543 -19.43 17.44 -9.48
C GLY A 543 -18.21 16.51 -9.57
N ILE A 544 -17.42 16.62 -10.64
CA ILE A 544 -16.24 15.77 -10.87
C ILE A 544 -14.99 16.64 -10.91
N GLU A 545 -14.05 16.41 -10.02
CA GLU A 545 -12.78 17.15 -9.98
C GLU A 545 -11.82 16.69 -11.10
N ARG A 546 -10.96 17.61 -11.59
CA ARG A 546 -10.17 17.47 -12.83
C ARG A 546 -9.42 16.14 -12.97
N SER A 547 -8.80 15.67 -11.88
CA SER A 547 -7.94 14.47 -11.89
C SER A 547 -8.65 13.20 -11.42
N ALA A 548 -9.98 13.20 -11.29
CA ALA A 548 -10.73 12.07 -10.73
C ALA A 548 -10.51 10.75 -11.47
N PHE A 549 -10.35 10.79 -12.80
CA PHE A 549 -10.19 9.63 -13.69
C PHE A 549 -8.92 9.73 -14.54
N GLN A 550 -7.84 10.26 -13.97
CA GLN A 550 -6.54 10.37 -14.63
C GLN A 550 -5.62 9.19 -14.28
N CYS A 551 -4.54 9.01 -15.03
CA CYS A 551 -3.46 8.10 -14.72
C CYS A 551 -2.13 8.68 -15.18
N ASP A 552 -1.04 8.16 -14.61
CA ASP A 552 0.30 8.46 -15.11
C ASP A 552 0.39 7.96 -16.56
N ALA A 553 0.96 8.76 -17.45
CA ALA A 553 1.19 8.37 -18.84
C ALA A 553 2.24 7.25 -18.91
N ASP A 554 2.15 6.43 -19.95
CA ASP A 554 3.13 5.35 -20.21
C ASP A 554 4.53 5.90 -20.59
N GLU A 555 4.61 7.15 -21.08
CA GLU A 555 5.85 7.86 -21.39
C GLU A 555 6.24 8.80 -20.22
N GLU A 556 7.56 8.91 -19.95
CA GLU A 556 8.09 9.55 -18.74
C GLU A 556 7.50 10.95 -18.44
N GLY A 557 6.79 11.06 -17.31
CA GLY A 557 6.41 12.33 -16.68
C GLY A 557 5.10 12.97 -17.13
N GLY A 558 4.30 12.30 -17.97
CA GLY A 558 2.97 12.78 -18.41
C GLY A 558 1.81 12.34 -17.50
N VAL A 559 0.67 13.04 -17.60
CA VAL A 559 -0.62 12.62 -17.02
C VAL A 559 -1.65 12.55 -18.13
N GLU A 560 -2.40 11.46 -18.21
CA GLU A 560 -3.48 11.26 -19.17
C GLU A 560 -4.78 10.85 -18.47
N PHE A 561 -5.86 10.70 -19.23
CA PHE A 561 -7.10 10.10 -18.73
C PHE A 561 -7.06 8.59 -18.91
N ILE A 562 -7.74 7.85 -18.02
CA ILE A 562 -7.80 6.39 -18.08
C ILE A 562 -8.20 5.96 -19.51
N PRO A 563 -7.36 5.16 -20.21
CA PRO A 563 -7.64 4.73 -21.57
C PRO A 563 -8.94 3.92 -21.68
N ASP A 564 -9.63 4.07 -22.80
CA ASP A 564 -10.88 3.36 -23.13
C ASP A 564 -12.05 3.55 -22.13
N LEU A 565 -11.95 4.52 -21.21
CA LEU A 565 -13.00 4.81 -20.24
C LEU A 565 -14.27 5.32 -20.93
N VAL A 566 -15.41 4.73 -20.56
CA VAL A 566 -16.76 5.16 -20.94
C VAL A 566 -17.51 5.66 -19.71
N ILE A 567 -17.99 6.91 -19.79
CA ILE A 567 -18.85 7.51 -18.77
C ILE A 567 -20.31 7.44 -19.22
N HIS A 568 -21.13 6.75 -18.42
CA HIS A 568 -22.57 6.61 -18.62
C HIS A 568 -23.32 7.59 -17.71
N SER A 569 -24.05 8.55 -18.27
CA SER A 569 -24.87 9.50 -17.50
C SER A 569 -26.02 10.09 -18.33
N HIS A 570 -26.93 10.86 -17.71
CA HIS A 570 -27.94 11.63 -18.42
C HIS A 570 -27.33 12.88 -19.08
N ARG A 571 -27.96 13.37 -20.14
CA ARG A 571 -27.58 14.64 -20.79
C ARG A 571 -27.75 15.85 -19.86
N GLY A 572 -26.96 16.88 -20.11
CA GLY A 572 -26.92 18.12 -19.34
C GLY A 572 -26.19 18.01 -17.99
N THR A 573 -25.71 16.83 -17.63
CA THR A 573 -25.03 16.58 -16.35
C THR A 573 -23.57 17.08 -16.37
N TRP A 574 -23.01 17.25 -15.17
CA TRP A 574 -21.57 17.49 -15.01
C TRP A 574 -20.71 16.35 -15.56
N ALA A 575 -21.22 15.11 -15.55
CA ALA A 575 -20.54 13.96 -16.15
C ALA A 575 -20.40 14.09 -17.67
N GLU A 576 -21.45 14.51 -18.39
CA GLU A 576 -21.38 14.78 -19.84
C GLU A 576 -20.36 15.89 -20.14
N LYS A 577 -20.42 17.00 -19.40
CA LYS A 577 -19.47 18.12 -19.57
C LYS A 577 -18.03 17.69 -19.30
N PHE A 578 -17.81 16.91 -18.24
CA PHE A 578 -16.49 16.39 -17.89
C PHE A 578 -15.95 15.48 -18.99
N ALA A 579 -16.77 14.56 -19.50
CA ALA A 579 -16.34 13.64 -20.55
C ALA A 579 -15.95 14.40 -21.83
N ASN A 580 -16.81 15.32 -22.29
CA ASN A 580 -16.58 16.11 -23.51
C ASN A 580 -15.34 17.01 -23.41
N ASN A 581 -15.14 17.68 -22.28
CA ASN A 581 -14.00 18.59 -22.08
C ASN A 581 -12.65 17.87 -22.05
N ASN A 582 -12.65 16.56 -21.77
CA ASN A 582 -11.45 15.77 -21.55
C ASN A 582 -11.26 14.66 -22.60
N GLY A 583 -12.09 14.62 -23.65
CA GLY A 583 -12.00 13.62 -24.71
C GLY A 583 -12.34 12.19 -24.27
N ILE A 584 -13.13 12.02 -23.20
CA ILE A 584 -13.57 10.71 -22.70
C ILE A 584 -14.88 10.33 -23.40
N THR A 585 -15.07 9.05 -23.72
CA THR A 585 -16.29 8.56 -24.35
C THR A 585 -17.49 8.72 -23.41
N PHE A 586 -18.57 9.29 -23.94
CA PHE A 586 -19.82 9.51 -23.20
C PHE A 586 -20.96 8.70 -23.82
N GLU A 587 -21.69 7.95 -22.99
CA GLU A 587 -22.90 7.25 -23.37
C GLU A 587 -24.11 7.72 -22.54
N GLU A 588 -25.20 8.04 -23.23
CA GLU A 588 -26.43 8.53 -22.59
C GLU A 588 -27.21 7.39 -21.95
N ILE A 589 -27.54 7.55 -20.67
CA ILE A 589 -28.55 6.72 -20.00
C ILE A 589 -29.93 7.17 -20.52
N LYS A 590 -30.54 6.35 -21.38
CA LYS A 590 -31.90 6.59 -21.92
C LYS A 590 -32.95 6.13 -20.92
N ASP A 591 -33.91 7.00 -20.62
CA ASP A 591 -35.00 6.72 -19.68
C ASP A 591 -36.06 5.75 -20.22
N ASP A 592 -35.96 5.28 -21.48
CA ASP A 592 -37.06 4.59 -22.18
C ASP A 592 -36.64 3.32 -22.95
N ASP A 593 -35.81 2.44 -22.37
CA ASP A 593 -35.59 1.11 -22.98
C ASP A 593 -35.43 -0.03 -21.95
N SER A 594 -36.27 -1.04 -22.15
CA SER A 594 -36.21 -2.40 -21.59
C SER A 594 -34.99 -3.20 -22.09
N SER A 595 -33.80 -2.61 -22.03
CA SER A 595 -32.51 -3.25 -22.34
C SER A 595 -31.79 -3.70 -21.05
N PRO A 596 -31.05 -4.83 -21.03
CA PRO A 596 -30.77 -5.62 -19.82
C PRO A 596 -29.88 -4.98 -18.74
N ASN A 597 -29.41 -3.74 -18.94
CA ASN A 597 -28.50 -3.05 -18.03
C ASN A 597 -29.09 -1.79 -17.38
N ASN A 598 -30.41 -1.60 -17.46
CA ASN A 598 -31.16 -0.64 -16.64
C ASN A 598 -32.09 -1.40 -15.69
N PRO A 599 -31.81 -1.57 -14.38
CA PRO A 599 -32.86 -1.93 -13.47
C PRO A 599 -33.60 -0.64 -13.11
N GLU A 600 -34.47 -0.19 -14.02
CA GLU A 600 -35.69 0.45 -13.55
C GLU A 600 -36.24 -0.45 -12.45
N LYS A 601 -36.39 0.10 -11.24
CA LYS A 601 -36.92 -0.67 -10.12
C LYS A 601 -38.25 -1.28 -10.60
N ILE A 602 -38.37 -2.60 -10.54
CA ILE A 602 -39.54 -3.33 -11.06
C ILE A 602 -40.76 -2.90 -10.24
N ASP A 603 -41.76 -2.31 -10.89
CA ASP A 603 -42.96 -1.83 -10.20
C ASP A 603 -43.83 -3.01 -9.75
N ILE A 604 -43.98 -3.18 -8.44
CA ILE A 604 -44.75 -4.29 -7.86
C ILE A 604 -46.26 -4.04 -7.78
N SER A 605 -46.77 -2.94 -8.34
CA SER A 605 -48.19 -2.58 -8.24
C SER A 605 -49.13 -3.61 -8.87
N GLU A 606 -48.65 -4.40 -9.84
CA GLU A 606 -49.37 -5.54 -10.44
C GLU A 606 -48.93 -6.91 -9.91
N ALA A 607 -48.09 -6.98 -8.88
CA ALA A 607 -47.58 -8.24 -8.35
C ALA A 607 -48.70 -9.12 -7.77
N ALA A 608 -48.57 -10.44 -7.90
CA ALA A 608 -49.44 -11.36 -7.19
C ALA A 608 -49.11 -11.34 -5.69
N ILE A 609 -50.05 -10.89 -4.87
CA ILE A 609 -49.95 -10.84 -3.42
C ILE A 609 -50.78 -11.95 -2.78
N SER A 610 -50.26 -12.59 -1.74
CA SER A 610 -51.00 -13.53 -0.91
C SER A 610 -50.63 -13.35 0.57
N LEU A 611 -51.59 -13.67 1.44
CA LEU A 611 -51.41 -13.66 2.88
C LEU A 611 -51.43 -15.10 3.40
N GLU A 612 -50.70 -15.37 4.47
CA GLU A 612 -50.71 -16.69 5.11
C GLU A 612 -52.09 -17.10 5.66
N ASN A 613 -52.90 -16.12 6.05
CA ASN A 613 -54.27 -16.31 6.48
C ASN A 613 -55.09 -15.01 6.25
N ASN A 614 -56.32 -15.16 5.78
CA ASN A 614 -57.21 -14.05 5.37
C ASN A 614 -58.33 -13.76 6.39
N ASN A 615 -58.48 -14.55 7.46
CA ASN A 615 -59.51 -14.36 8.48
C ASN A 615 -58.94 -14.53 9.90
N TYR A 616 -59.25 -13.59 10.77
CA TYR A 616 -58.81 -13.55 12.16
C TYR A 616 -59.98 -13.28 13.10
N VAL A 617 -59.87 -13.74 14.34
CA VAL A 617 -60.78 -13.37 15.41
C VAL A 617 -60.19 -12.18 16.18
N TYR A 618 -61.05 -11.24 16.56
CA TYR A 618 -60.69 -10.07 17.35
C TYR A 618 -60.21 -10.47 18.75
N ASP A 619 -58.98 -10.08 19.08
CA ASP A 619 -58.34 -10.35 20.40
C ASP A 619 -57.70 -9.08 21.00
N GLY A 620 -58.06 -7.91 20.48
CA GLY A 620 -57.50 -6.62 20.89
C GLY A 620 -56.09 -6.31 20.37
N LYS A 621 -55.44 -7.21 19.61
CA LYS A 621 -54.08 -7.01 19.07
C LYS A 621 -54.07 -6.77 17.55
N ALA A 622 -53.05 -6.05 17.11
CA ALA A 622 -52.77 -5.81 15.70
C ALA A 622 -52.44 -7.12 14.96
N LYS A 623 -53.20 -7.43 13.90
CA LYS A 623 -52.99 -8.58 13.02
C LYS A 623 -52.00 -8.22 11.93
N THR A 624 -50.95 -9.02 11.77
CA THR A 624 -49.87 -8.78 10.80
C THR A 624 -49.56 -10.04 9.98
N PRO A 625 -50.53 -10.55 9.18
CA PRO A 625 -50.34 -11.73 8.34
C PRO A 625 -49.07 -11.64 7.49
N ALA A 626 -48.24 -12.68 7.49
CA ALA A 626 -47.10 -12.73 6.58
C ALA A 626 -47.55 -12.54 5.11
N VAL A 627 -46.98 -11.52 4.45
CA VAL A 627 -47.27 -11.17 3.06
C VAL A 627 -46.24 -11.82 2.16
N THR A 628 -46.69 -12.56 1.14
CA THR A 628 -45.86 -13.07 0.06
C THR A 628 -46.18 -12.30 -1.22
N VAL A 629 -45.15 -11.73 -1.85
CA VAL A 629 -45.26 -11.02 -3.13
C VAL A 629 -44.54 -11.84 -4.20
N ILE A 630 -45.23 -12.08 -5.32
CA ILE A 630 -44.71 -12.80 -6.48
C ILE A 630 -44.82 -11.87 -7.68
N MET A 631 -43.68 -11.59 -8.32
CA MET A 631 -43.62 -10.80 -9.55
C MET A 631 -42.91 -11.60 -10.64
N ASN A 632 -43.50 -11.67 -11.84
CA ASN A 632 -42.95 -12.42 -12.99
C ASN A 632 -42.52 -13.86 -12.64
N GLY A 633 -43.30 -14.56 -11.81
CA GLY A 633 -43.02 -15.93 -11.36
C GLY A 633 -41.95 -16.07 -10.27
N LYS A 634 -41.34 -14.98 -9.80
CA LYS A 634 -40.34 -14.97 -8.72
C LYS A 634 -40.96 -14.53 -7.39
N VAL A 635 -40.73 -15.31 -6.33
CA VAL A 635 -41.09 -14.92 -4.95
C VAL A 635 -40.07 -13.88 -4.45
N LEU A 636 -40.56 -12.70 -4.10
CA LEU A 636 -39.74 -11.60 -3.59
C LEU A 636 -39.42 -11.77 -2.11
N VAL A 637 -38.30 -11.20 -1.65
CA VAL A 637 -37.80 -11.33 -0.27
C VAL A 637 -38.18 -10.11 0.56
N CYS A 638 -39.05 -10.29 1.56
CA CYS A 638 -39.43 -9.22 2.49
C CYS A 638 -38.21 -8.61 3.21
N ASN A 639 -38.23 -7.28 3.37
CA ASN A 639 -37.15 -6.39 3.86
C ASN A 639 -35.93 -6.22 2.95
N THR A 640 -35.81 -7.01 1.88
CA THR A 640 -34.79 -6.86 0.83
C THR A 640 -35.41 -6.25 -0.44
N ASP A 641 -36.47 -6.88 -0.95
CA ASP A 641 -37.15 -6.54 -2.21
C ASP A 641 -38.44 -5.72 -1.99
N TYR A 642 -39.05 -5.78 -0.80
CA TYR A 642 -40.22 -4.96 -0.42
C TYR A 642 -40.34 -4.84 1.11
N THR A 643 -41.08 -3.85 1.60
CA THR A 643 -41.51 -3.74 3.01
C THR A 643 -43.02 -3.92 3.12
N VAL A 644 -43.54 -4.18 4.33
CA VAL A 644 -44.97 -4.38 4.57
C VAL A 644 -45.47 -3.43 5.64
N SER A 645 -46.61 -2.78 5.37
CA SER A 645 -47.38 -1.99 6.32
C SER A 645 -48.82 -2.49 6.43
N TYR A 646 -49.48 -2.21 7.55
CA TYR A 646 -50.85 -2.65 7.81
C TYR A 646 -51.73 -1.49 8.27
N SER A 647 -52.99 -1.49 7.86
CA SER A 647 -54.01 -0.54 8.33
C SER A 647 -55.29 -1.24 8.72
N ASN A 648 -56.04 -0.62 9.66
CA ASN A 648 -57.29 -1.14 10.23
C ASN A 648 -57.17 -2.56 10.79
N ASN A 649 -56.00 -2.93 11.31
CA ASN A 649 -55.65 -4.31 11.63
C ASN A 649 -55.83 -4.68 13.11
N ILE A 650 -56.55 -3.89 13.89
CA ILE A 650 -56.80 -4.16 15.33
C ILE A 650 -58.27 -4.49 15.56
N ARG A 651 -59.18 -3.59 15.17
CA ARG A 651 -60.63 -3.73 15.44
C ARG A 651 -61.32 -4.68 14.44
N PRO A 652 -62.49 -5.26 14.79
CA PRO A 652 -63.31 -6.04 13.86
C PRO A 652 -63.63 -5.24 12.59
N GLY A 653 -63.56 -5.91 11.43
CA GLY A 653 -63.75 -5.29 10.12
C GLY A 653 -62.75 -5.76 9.07
N LYS A 654 -62.72 -5.06 7.92
CA LYS A 654 -61.75 -5.31 6.84
C LYS A 654 -60.44 -4.56 7.10
N ALA A 655 -59.38 -5.31 7.37
CA ALA A 655 -58.01 -4.82 7.49
C ALA A 655 -57.26 -4.93 6.15
N LYS A 656 -56.17 -4.17 5.99
CA LYS A 656 -55.37 -4.12 4.75
C LYS A 656 -53.88 -4.32 5.06
N ALA A 657 -53.23 -5.18 4.28
CA ALA A 657 -51.78 -5.31 4.23
C ALA A 657 -51.27 -4.74 2.90
N THR A 658 -50.26 -3.86 2.96
CA THR A 658 -49.67 -3.19 1.80
C THR A 658 -48.19 -3.54 1.71
N ALA A 659 -47.78 -4.19 0.62
CA ALA A 659 -46.37 -4.40 0.30
C ALA A 659 -45.87 -3.26 -0.60
N THR A 660 -44.76 -2.63 -0.23
CA THR A 660 -44.14 -1.51 -0.97
C THR A 660 -42.75 -1.93 -1.44
N GLY A 661 -42.46 -1.80 -2.73
CA GLY A 661 -41.19 -2.19 -3.34
C GLY A 661 -39.98 -1.51 -2.68
N LYS A 662 -38.88 -2.25 -2.57
CA LYS A 662 -37.60 -1.81 -1.99
C LYS A 662 -36.44 -2.38 -2.81
N GLY A 663 -35.27 -1.74 -2.78
CA GLY A 663 -34.11 -2.18 -3.56
C GLY A 663 -34.39 -2.09 -5.05
N ASN A 664 -34.36 -3.22 -5.76
CA ASN A 664 -34.63 -3.31 -7.20
C ASN A 664 -36.14 -3.21 -7.57
N TYR A 665 -37.03 -2.88 -6.63
CA TYR A 665 -38.48 -2.85 -6.85
C TYR A 665 -39.08 -1.51 -6.39
N LYS A 666 -40.09 -1.00 -7.10
CA LYS A 666 -40.85 0.26 -6.80
C LYS A 666 -42.35 -0.04 -6.73
N GLY A 667 -43.18 0.97 -6.41
CA GLY A 667 -44.64 0.81 -6.35
C GLY A 667 -45.15 -0.01 -5.17
N SER A 668 -46.45 -0.32 -5.14
CA SER A 668 -47.05 -1.05 -4.03
C SER A 668 -48.27 -1.86 -4.42
N VAL A 669 -48.39 -3.06 -3.87
CA VAL A 669 -49.59 -3.91 -4.00
C VAL A 669 -50.18 -4.18 -2.63
N SER A 670 -51.50 -4.37 -2.55
CA SER A 670 -52.18 -4.58 -1.27
C SER A 670 -53.22 -5.69 -1.33
N MET A 671 -53.45 -6.34 -0.20
CA MET A 671 -54.51 -7.33 -0.01
C MET A 671 -55.26 -7.07 1.29
N THR A 672 -56.57 -7.33 1.29
CA THR A 672 -57.41 -7.20 2.48
C THR A 672 -57.63 -8.55 3.17
N PHE A 673 -57.82 -8.50 4.49
CA PHE A 673 -58.18 -9.65 5.32
C PHE A 673 -59.22 -9.23 6.37
N ASN A 674 -60.00 -10.18 6.89
CA ASN A 674 -61.09 -9.90 7.81
C ASN A 674 -60.71 -10.17 9.26
N ILE A 675 -61.20 -9.34 10.17
CA ILE A 675 -61.19 -9.57 11.61
C ILE A 675 -62.66 -9.65 12.07
N THR A 676 -63.09 -10.80 12.57
CA THR A 676 -64.46 -11.03 13.07
C THR A 676 -64.51 -10.97 14.58
N ASP A 677 -65.61 -10.50 15.15
CA ASP A 677 -65.84 -10.56 16.59
C ASP A 677 -65.87 -12.01 17.10
N GLN A 678 -65.46 -12.18 18.36
CA GLN A 678 -65.49 -13.48 19.03
C GLN A 678 -66.93 -13.69 19.56
N ASP A 679 -67.66 -14.65 19.00
CA ASP A 679 -68.98 -15.01 19.52
C ASP A 679 -68.88 -15.46 20.98
N ASP A 680 -69.77 -14.89 21.79
CA ASP A 680 -70.03 -15.19 23.20
C ASP A 680 -70.34 -16.68 23.41
N ASN A 681 -69.55 -17.35 24.25
CA ASN A 681 -70.12 -18.41 25.08
C ASN A 681 -69.29 -18.69 26.34
N THR A 682 -69.68 -17.97 27.39
CA THR A 682 -70.10 -18.44 28.71
C THR A 682 -69.31 -19.55 29.44
N ASN A 683 -68.94 -19.15 30.67
CA ASN A 683 -69.15 -19.85 31.94
C ASN A 683 -68.04 -20.72 32.54
N GLN A 684 -67.52 -20.16 33.66
CA GLN A 684 -67.49 -20.75 35.01
C GLN A 684 -66.45 -21.84 35.29
N ASP A 685 -65.76 -21.87 36.44
CA ASP A 685 -65.60 -20.93 37.54
C ASP A 685 -64.54 -21.53 38.50
N ASN A 686 -63.94 -20.66 39.30
CA ASN A 686 -63.58 -20.89 40.71
C ASN A 686 -62.29 -21.63 41.11
N ASN A 687 -61.31 -20.79 41.49
CA ASN A 687 -60.99 -20.47 42.90
C ASN A 687 -59.71 -21.11 43.49
N THR A 688 -58.64 -20.31 43.63
CA THR A 688 -58.15 -19.76 44.91
C THR A 688 -56.80 -19.04 44.74
N SER A 689 -56.77 -17.80 45.24
CA SER A 689 -55.64 -16.86 45.43
C SER A 689 -55.11 -16.97 46.88
N PRO A 690 -54.14 -16.18 47.41
CA PRO A 690 -53.13 -15.27 46.83
C PRO A 690 -51.70 -15.50 47.38
N ASP A 691 -50.68 -15.02 46.67
CA ASP A 691 -49.77 -13.98 47.20
C ASP A 691 -48.69 -13.64 46.15
N ASP A 692 -48.70 -12.36 45.81
CA ASP A 692 -47.95 -11.69 44.76
C ASP A 692 -46.78 -10.93 45.39
N ILE A 693 -45.55 -11.14 44.92
CA ILE A 693 -44.56 -10.06 44.73
C ILE A 693 -43.73 -10.36 43.46
N THR A 694 -44.14 -9.68 42.40
CA THR A 694 -43.47 -9.31 41.14
C THR A 694 -41.92 -9.35 41.03
N SER A 695 -41.46 -9.66 39.81
CA SER A 695 -40.46 -8.83 39.09
C SER A 695 -40.92 -8.66 37.62
N PRO A 696 -40.62 -7.53 36.96
CA PRO A 696 -41.42 -6.98 35.87
C PRO A 696 -40.79 -7.20 34.49
N ASP A 697 -41.21 -8.25 33.77
CA ASP A 697 -41.29 -8.34 32.30
C ASP A 697 -41.81 -9.76 31.97
N GLY A 698 -43.10 -9.88 31.69
CA GLY A 698 -43.82 -11.15 31.50
C GLY A 698 -43.48 -11.88 30.19
N THR A 699 -42.20 -11.99 29.84
CA THR A 699 -41.74 -12.80 28.71
C THR A 699 -41.86 -14.30 29.05
N LYS A 700 -42.87 -14.97 28.48
CA LYS A 700 -42.85 -16.44 28.36
C LYS A 700 -41.86 -16.85 27.25
N PRO A 701 -40.94 -17.81 27.51
CA PRO A 701 -39.74 -17.99 26.71
C PRO A 701 -39.95 -18.80 25.43
N GLY A 702 -39.45 -18.26 24.32
CA GLY A 702 -39.14 -19.01 23.10
C GLY A 702 -38.09 -20.11 23.31
N ILE A 703 -37.78 -20.87 22.25
CA ILE A 703 -36.86 -22.03 22.27
C ILE A 703 -35.59 -21.76 23.12
N ILE A 704 -35.45 -22.45 24.26
CA ILE A 704 -34.28 -22.37 25.12
C ILE A 704 -33.26 -23.43 24.68
N CYS A 705 -32.08 -22.96 24.25
CA CYS A 705 -30.95 -23.82 23.90
C CYS A 705 -29.68 -23.36 24.62
N ASN A 706 -29.33 -24.04 25.72
CA ASN A 706 -28.14 -23.72 26.54
C ASN A 706 -26.82 -24.06 25.83
N LYS A 707 -26.87 -24.89 24.78
CA LYS A 707 -25.68 -25.32 24.03
C LYS A 707 -25.90 -25.21 22.53
N LYS A 708 -25.54 -24.07 21.96
CA LYS A 708 -25.67 -23.77 20.53
C LYS A 708 -24.58 -24.39 19.65
N THR A 709 -23.52 -24.99 20.23
CA THR A 709 -22.46 -25.68 19.48
C THR A 709 -22.05 -27.01 20.12
N TYR A 710 -22.01 -28.07 19.31
CA TYR A 710 -21.50 -29.39 19.68
C TYR A 710 -20.25 -29.70 18.87
N SER A 711 -19.12 -29.89 19.55
CA SER A 711 -17.86 -30.33 18.94
C SER A 711 -17.62 -31.80 19.28
N VAL A 712 -17.69 -32.67 18.28
CA VAL A 712 -17.55 -34.12 18.43
C VAL A 712 -16.55 -34.68 17.41
N ALA A 713 -16.11 -35.93 17.63
CA ALA A 713 -15.30 -36.66 16.66
C ALA A 713 -16.17 -37.65 15.89
N TYR A 714 -15.76 -37.97 14.67
CA TYR A 714 -16.39 -39.02 13.87
C TYR A 714 -16.41 -40.36 14.63
N GLY A 715 -17.58 -40.99 14.68
CA GLY A 715 -17.83 -42.21 15.46
C GLY A 715 -18.30 -41.96 16.90
N ALA A 716 -18.61 -40.71 17.28
CA ALA A 716 -19.31 -40.43 18.53
C ALA A 716 -20.67 -41.15 18.58
N LYS A 717 -21.03 -41.69 19.75
CA LYS A 717 -22.37 -42.28 19.98
C LYS A 717 -23.44 -41.19 19.75
N PRO A 718 -24.64 -41.56 19.25
CA PRO A 718 -25.74 -40.62 19.12
C PRO A 718 -26.03 -39.90 20.43
N PHE A 719 -26.33 -38.60 20.36
CA PHE A 719 -26.58 -37.76 21.54
C PHE A 719 -27.81 -36.87 21.31
N LYS A 720 -28.50 -36.51 22.39
CA LYS A 720 -29.67 -35.64 22.34
C LYS A 720 -29.24 -34.17 22.43
N LEU A 721 -29.90 -33.30 21.68
CA LEU A 721 -29.71 -31.86 21.79
C LEU A 721 -30.38 -31.34 23.07
N ASP A 722 -29.66 -30.47 23.78
CA ASP A 722 -30.19 -29.71 24.92
C ASP A 722 -31.06 -28.56 24.42
N VAL A 723 -32.34 -28.88 24.22
CA VAL A 723 -33.39 -27.96 23.79
C VAL A 723 -34.60 -28.14 24.69
N LYS A 724 -35.09 -27.04 25.24
CA LYS A 724 -36.40 -26.95 25.90
C LYS A 724 -37.27 -25.96 25.12
N ALA A 725 -38.51 -26.34 24.86
CA ALA A 725 -39.48 -25.51 24.18
C ALA A 725 -40.86 -25.84 24.74
N ASP A 726 -41.72 -24.82 24.85
CA ASP A 726 -43.06 -24.95 25.43
C ASP A 726 -43.99 -25.79 24.54
N LYS A 727 -43.75 -25.84 23.23
CA LYS A 727 -44.39 -26.76 22.27
C LYS A 727 -43.39 -27.70 21.61
N LYS A 728 -43.88 -28.83 21.09
CA LYS A 728 -43.07 -29.92 20.52
C LYS A 728 -42.19 -29.43 19.36
N PRO A 729 -40.85 -29.41 19.50
CA PRO A 729 -39.96 -28.86 18.49
C PRO A 729 -39.78 -29.77 17.27
N ALA A 730 -39.67 -29.17 16.09
CA ALA A 730 -39.28 -29.82 14.84
C ALA A 730 -37.79 -29.58 14.54
N TYR A 731 -37.09 -30.60 14.05
CA TYR A 731 -35.65 -30.57 13.79
C TYR A 731 -35.34 -30.82 12.32
N LYS A 732 -34.49 -29.98 11.72
CA LYS A 732 -34.01 -30.15 10.34
C LYS A 732 -32.49 -30.00 10.26
N SER A 733 -31.82 -30.96 9.64
CA SER A 733 -30.37 -30.87 9.39
C SER A 733 -30.07 -30.23 8.04
N SER A 734 -29.09 -29.33 8.00
CA SER A 734 -28.54 -28.77 6.77
C SER A 734 -27.69 -29.78 5.98
N SER A 735 -27.21 -30.86 6.61
CA SER A 735 -26.44 -31.91 5.96
C SER A 735 -26.58 -33.24 6.70
N SER A 736 -27.58 -34.03 6.31
CA SER A 736 -27.82 -35.37 6.87
C SER A 736 -26.67 -36.35 6.62
N LYS A 737 -25.79 -36.08 5.65
CA LYS A 737 -24.55 -36.85 5.37
C LYS A 737 -23.46 -36.61 6.42
N ILE A 738 -23.48 -35.47 7.12
CA ILE A 738 -22.52 -35.13 8.20
C ILE A 738 -23.13 -35.44 9.56
N ALA A 739 -24.33 -34.90 9.84
CA ALA A 739 -25.08 -35.15 11.06
C ALA A 739 -26.58 -35.21 10.76
N SER A 740 -27.22 -36.35 11.00
CA SER A 740 -28.68 -36.49 10.91
C SER A 740 -29.33 -36.28 12.27
N VAL A 741 -30.55 -35.74 12.32
CA VAL A 741 -31.33 -35.55 13.54
C VAL A 741 -32.69 -36.22 13.38
N ASP A 742 -33.18 -36.89 14.42
CA ASP A 742 -34.52 -37.48 14.42
C ASP A 742 -35.58 -36.52 15.00
N LYS A 743 -36.85 -36.97 14.99
CA LYS A 743 -38.01 -36.21 15.50
C LYS A 743 -37.93 -35.86 17.00
N ASN A 744 -37.02 -36.47 17.76
CA ASN A 744 -36.84 -36.24 19.19
C ASN A 744 -35.56 -35.42 19.50
N GLY A 745 -34.91 -34.86 18.48
CA GLY A 745 -33.69 -34.08 18.62
C GLY A 745 -32.44 -34.92 18.89
N LYS A 746 -32.46 -36.23 18.60
CA LYS A 746 -31.29 -37.11 18.73
C LYS A 746 -30.45 -37.04 17.46
N VAL A 747 -29.20 -36.61 17.62
CA VAL A 747 -28.22 -36.43 16.54
C VAL A 747 -27.37 -37.68 16.38
N THR A 748 -27.24 -38.14 15.14
CA THR A 748 -26.36 -39.24 14.73
C THR A 748 -25.31 -38.73 13.74
N ILE A 749 -24.04 -38.96 14.05
CA ILE A 749 -22.91 -38.50 13.22
C ILE A 749 -22.63 -39.50 12.09
N LYS A 750 -22.66 -39.02 10.85
CA LYS A 750 -22.48 -39.83 9.62
C LYS A 750 -21.26 -39.42 8.79
N GLY A 751 -20.70 -38.23 9.01
CA GLY A 751 -19.54 -37.71 8.28
C GLY A 751 -18.78 -36.64 9.07
N THR A 752 -17.64 -36.19 8.54
CA THR A 752 -16.82 -35.12 9.13
C THR A 752 -17.07 -33.78 8.43
N GLY A 753 -17.19 -32.69 9.18
CA GLY A 753 -17.44 -31.36 8.65
C GLY A 753 -18.27 -30.53 9.62
N ILE A 754 -18.97 -29.52 9.10
CA ILE A 754 -19.92 -28.72 9.88
C ILE A 754 -21.32 -28.96 9.32
N ALA A 755 -22.27 -29.27 10.19
CA ALA A 755 -23.69 -29.31 9.88
C ALA A 755 -24.46 -28.42 10.85
N TYR A 756 -25.58 -27.87 10.41
CA TYR A 756 -26.45 -27.06 11.24
C TYR A 756 -27.77 -27.80 11.46
N ILE A 757 -28.22 -27.86 12.71
CA ILE A 757 -29.56 -28.33 13.05
C ILE A 757 -30.42 -27.10 13.35
N THR A 758 -31.41 -26.86 12.50
CA THR A 758 -32.44 -25.86 12.77
C THR A 758 -33.52 -26.51 13.61
N VAL A 759 -33.83 -25.88 14.75
CA VAL A 759 -34.90 -26.26 15.65
C VAL A 759 -36.00 -25.22 15.54
N LYS A 760 -37.23 -25.65 15.26
CA LYS A 760 -38.39 -24.77 15.13
C LYS A 760 -39.49 -25.20 16.10
N ALA A 761 -40.11 -24.24 16.77
CA ALA A 761 -41.30 -24.42 17.59
C ALA A 761 -42.13 -23.13 17.42
N ASP A 762 -43.33 -23.25 16.85
CA ASP A 762 -44.14 -22.11 16.41
C ASP A 762 -43.36 -21.14 15.49
N SER A 763 -43.35 -19.84 15.79
CA SER A 763 -42.62 -18.79 15.06
C SER A 763 -41.13 -18.73 15.39
N ASP A 764 -40.67 -19.39 16.47
CA ASP A 764 -39.28 -19.36 16.90
C ASP A 764 -38.42 -20.37 16.15
N SER A 765 -37.18 -19.96 15.83
CA SER A 765 -36.19 -20.80 15.16
C SER A 765 -34.79 -20.58 15.73
N VAL A 766 -34.14 -21.66 16.17
CA VAL A 766 -32.76 -21.65 16.67
C VAL A 766 -31.87 -22.56 15.83
N LYS A 767 -30.68 -22.07 15.46
CA LYS A 767 -29.68 -22.83 14.69
C LYS A 767 -28.58 -23.35 15.62
N ILE A 768 -28.42 -24.67 15.70
CA ILE A 768 -27.39 -25.35 16.48
C ILE A 768 -26.28 -25.86 15.56
N THR A 769 -25.03 -25.56 15.87
CA THR A 769 -23.88 -25.96 15.06
C THR A 769 -23.29 -27.29 15.53
N ILE A 770 -23.16 -28.26 14.63
CA ILE A 770 -22.50 -29.55 14.88
C ILE A 770 -21.16 -29.57 14.14
N LYS A 771 -20.06 -29.45 14.87
CA LYS A 771 -18.68 -29.54 14.36
C LYS A 771 -18.16 -30.95 14.55
N VAL A 772 -17.92 -31.67 13.45
CA VAL A 772 -17.44 -33.06 13.47
C VAL A 772 -16.00 -33.14 12.95
N SER A 773 -15.07 -33.33 13.87
CA SER A 773 -13.66 -33.60 13.58
C SER A 773 -13.44 -35.06 13.14
N PRO A 774 -12.33 -35.38 12.43
CA PRO A 774 -11.97 -36.76 12.15
C PRO A 774 -11.77 -37.60 13.41
N LYS A 775 -11.81 -38.92 13.27
CA LYS A 775 -11.48 -39.82 14.38
C LYS A 775 -10.01 -39.62 14.76
N LYS A 776 -9.72 -39.69 16.07
CA LYS A 776 -8.35 -39.62 16.60
C LYS A 776 -7.45 -40.63 15.85
N PRO A 777 -6.40 -40.17 15.14
CA PRO A 777 -5.52 -41.07 14.39
C PRO A 777 -4.56 -41.83 15.31
N ALA A 778 -3.95 -42.88 14.77
CA ALA A 778 -2.95 -43.68 15.46
C ALA A 778 -1.59 -43.61 14.73
N VAL A 779 -0.52 -43.43 15.51
CA VAL A 779 0.85 -43.52 14.99
C VAL A 779 1.20 -45.00 14.78
N LYS A 780 1.37 -45.41 13.53
CA LYS A 780 1.68 -46.81 13.17
C LYS A 780 3.11 -47.16 13.57
N SER A 781 4.10 -46.37 13.15
CA SER A 781 5.51 -46.60 13.52
C SER A 781 6.29 -45.30 13.68
N VAL A 782 7.35 -45.37 14.49
CA VAL A 782 8.34 -44.28 14.67
C VAL A 782 9.73 -44.90 14.52
N ASN A 783 10.35 -44.67 13.37
CA ASN A 783 11.61 -45.31 12.99
C ASN A 783 12.75 -44.29 13.01
N VAL A 784 13.87 -44.66 13.62
CA VAL A 784 15.08 -43.84 13.66
C VAL A 784 16.09 -44.38 12.65
N SER A 785 16.69 -43.49 11.84
CA SER A 785 17.75 -43.83 10.89
C SER A 785 19.00 -42.97 11.12
N LYS A 786 20.13 -43.36 10.49
CA LYS A 786 21.40 -42.59 10.51
C LYS A 786 21.20 -41.14 10.05
N GLY A 787 22.08 -40.24 10.49
CA GLY A 787 22.07 -38.82 10.12
C GLY A 787 21.07 -37.98 10.92
N LYS A 788 20.84 -38.32 12.19
CA LYS A 788 19.93 -37.59 13.09
C LYS A 788 18.48 -37.48 12.57
N LYS A 789 17.93 -38.57 12.03
CA LYS A 789 16.58 -38.62 11.41
C LYS A 789 15.59 -39.50 12.18
N LEU A 790 14.34 -39.06 12.22
CA LEU A 790 13.20 -39.79 12.79
C LEU A 790 12.00 -39.71 11.84
N THR A 791 11.50 -40.86 11.40
CA THR A 791 10.37 -40.99 10.48
C THR A 791 9.15 -41.53 11.20
N VAL A 792 8.02 -40.84 11.08
CA VAL A 792 6.72 -41.20 11.65
C VAL A 792 5.82 -41.69 10.52
N LYS A 793 5.19 -42.86 10.67
CA LYS A 793 4.21 -43.41 9.72
C LYS A 793 2.85 -43.60 10.37
N TRP A 794 1.78 -43.41 9.61
CA TRP A 794 0.39 -43.60 10.03
C TRP A 794 -0.49 -44.13 8.89
N ALA A 795 -1.71 -44.57 9.21
CA ALA A 795 -2.69 -44.99 8.21
C ALA A 795 -3.50 -43.80 7.68
N LYS A 796 -3.81 -43.81 6.38
CA LYS A 796 -4.67 -42.80 5.75
C LYS A 796 -6.11 -42.91 6.29
N ASP A 797 -6.71 -41.77 6.59
CA ASP A 797 -8.11 -41.62 6.96
C ASP A 797 -8.81 -40.78 5.87
N LYS A 798 -9.71 -41.42 5.11
CA LYS A 798 -10.46 -40.78 4.01
C LYS A 798 -11.33 -39.62 4.48
N ARG A 799 -11.57 -39.49 5.79
CA ARG A 799 -12.40 -38.44 6.40
C ARG A 799 -11.56 -37.25 6.90
N SER A 800 -10.24 -37.34 6.84
CA SER A 800 -9.32 -36.24 7.17
C SER A 800 -8.92 -35.47 5.90
N SER A 801 -8.84 -34.14 5.99
CA SER A 801 -8.22 -33.27 4.97
C SER A 801 -6.69 -33.23 5.11
N GLY A 802 -6.16 -33.61 6.27
CA GLY A 802 -4.72 -33.70 6.50
C GLY A 802 -4.34 -34.00 7.94
N TYR A 803 -3.06 -33.86 8.26
CA TYR A 803 -2.47 -34.23 9.54
C TYR A 803 -1.51 -33.19 10.09
N GLN A 804 -1.39 -33.17 11.42
CA GLN A 804 -0.34 -32.48 12.15
C GLN A 804 0.39 -33.48 13.04
N ILE A 805 1.72 -33.47 13.01
CA ILE A 805 2.58 -34.33 13.82
C ILE A 805 3.48 -33.45 14.67
N GLN A 806 3.65 -33.83 15.93
CA GLN A 806 4.56 -33.18 16.86
C GLN A 806 5.55 -34.19 17.42
N ILE A 807 6.79 -33.76 17.58
CA ILE A 807 7.83 -34.48 18.31
C ILE A 807 8.42 -33.61 19.41
N CYS A 808 8.74 -34.21 20.55
CA CYS A 808 9.35 -33.51 21.67
C CYS A 808 10.22 -34.45 22.49
N THR A 809 11.25 -33.95 23.16
CA THR A 809 12.00 -34.74 24.15
C THR A 809 11.27 -34.86 25.49
N ASP A 810 10.27 -34.02 25.74
CA ASP A 810 9.37 -34.09 26.88
C ASP A 810 8.05 -34.80 26.51
N LYS A 811 7.67 -35.82 27.28
CA LYS A 811 6.44 -36.63 27.10
C LYS A 811 5.17 -35.80 27.22
N LYS A 812 5.21 -34.70 27.98
CA LYS A 812 4.08 -33.77 28.17
C LYS A 812 3.99 -32.70 27.06
N PHE A 813 4.99 -32.60 26.18
CA PHE A 813 5.07 -31.62 25.09
C PHE A 813 5.00 -30.16 25.59
N LYS A 814 5.63 -29.83 26.73
CA LYS A 814 5.59 -28.46 27.30
C LYS A 814 6.64 -27.49 26.73
N LYS A 815 7.84 -27.98 26.39
CA LYS A 815 8.95 -27.14 25.87
C LYS A 815 9.67 -27.85 24.72
N GLY A 816 10.15 -27.12 23.71
CA GLY A 816 10.97 -27.66 22.62
C GLY A 816 10.24 -28.57 21.63
N VAL A 817 8.95 -28.30 21.38
CA VAL A 817 8.12 -29.09 20.46
C VAL A 817 8.45 -28.75 19.00
N LYS A 818 8.88 -29.74 18.22
CA LYS A 818 9.01 -29.62 16.77
C LYS A 818 7.73 -30.14 16.11
N SER A 819 7.20 -29.43 15.12
CA SER A 819 5.93 -29.77 14.47
C SER A 819 6.08 -29.90 12.95
N ALA A 820 5.33 -30.81 12.35
CA ALA A 820 5.03 -30.83 10.93
C ALA A 820 3.53 -30.57 10.78
N GLY A 821 3.17 -29.37 10.33
CA GLY A 821 1.78 -28.89 10.18
C GLY A 821 1.24 -29.07 8.76
N ASN A 822 -0.09 -29.02 8.63
CA ASN A 822 -0.83 -28.96 7.35
C ASN A 822 -0.47 -30.02 6.30
N LEU A 823 -0.09 -31.23 6.73
CA LEU A 823 0.24 -32.30 5.79
C LEU A 823 -1.02 -32.75 5.05
N LYS A 824 -0.97 -32.75 3.71
CA LYS A 824 -2.08 -33.20 2.84
C LYS A 824 -2.58 -34.60 3.23
N ALA A 825 -3.88 -34.86 3.07
CA ALA A 825 -4.50 -36.17 3.36
C ALA A 825 -3.84 -37.38 2.67
N SER A 826 -3.13 -37.15 1.56
CA SER A 826 -2.38 -38.20 0.85
C SER A 826 -1.09 -38.62 1.55
N LYS A 827 -0.52 -37.79 2.45
CA LYS A 827 0.71 -38.11 3.18
C LYS A 827 0.40 -39.05 4.34
N THR A 828 1.16 -40.14 4.41
CA THR A 828 1.10 -41.17 5.46
C THR A 828 2.43 -41.35 6.20
N THR A 829 3.42 -40.50 5.88
CA THR A 829 4.75 -40.51 6.48
C THR A 829 5.34 -39.10 6.54
N VAL A 830 6.14 -38.81 7.58
CA VAL A 830 6.94 -37.58 7.69
C VAL A 830 8.28 -37.87 8.36
N THR A 831 9.35 -37.22 7.92
CA THR A 831 10.70 -37.39 8.48
C THR A 831 11.22 -36.09 9.06
N PHE A 832 11.50 -36.10 10.35
CA PHE A 832 12.19 -35.02 11.07
C PHE A 832 13.71 -35.23 10.97
N LYS A 833 14.46 -34.18 10.59
CA LYS A 833 15.92 -34.18 10.45
C LYS A 833 16.57 -33.28 11.51
N LYS A 834 17.91 -33.27 11.59
CA LYS A 834 18.70 -32.42 12.51
C LYS A 834 18.26 -32.57 13.98
N LEU A 835 18.04 -33.80 14.43
CA LEU A 835 17.66 -34.11 15.81
C LEU A 835 18.88 -34.31 16.73
N LYS A 836 18.70 -34.17 18.04
CA LYS A 836 19.79 -34.39 19.00
C LYS A 836 20.11 -35.90 19.08
N ALA A 837 21.34 -36.27 18.69
CA ALA A 837 21.80 -37.67 18.74
C ALA A 837 21.74 -38.22 20.17
N GLY A 838 21.47 -39.51 20.31
CA GLY A 838 21.35 -40.20 21.61
C GLY A 838 20.05 -39.93 22.39
N LYS A 839 19.27 -38.91 22.03
CA LYS A 839 17.98 -38.60 22.69
C LYS A 839 16.83 -39.44 22.12
N LYS A 840 15.83 -39.74 22.95
CA LYS A 840 14.54 -40.30 22.51
C LYS A 840 13.53 -39.16 22.33
N TYR A 841 12.62 -39.30 21.39
CA TYR A 841 11.55 -38.34 21.13
C TYR A 841 10.19 -39.00 21.33
N TYR A 842 9.28 -38.25 21.93
CA TYR A 842 7.87 -38.57 22.03
C TYR A 842 7.14 -37.96 20.83
N VAL A 843 6.28 -38.75 20.20
CA VAL A 843 5.55 -38.40 18.99
C VAL A 843 4.06 -38.44 19.26
N ARG A 844 3.34 -37.40 18.85
CA ARG A 844 1.87 -37.40 18.79
C ARG A 844 1.40 -36.81 17.47
N MET A 845 0.23 -37.24 17.02
CA MET A 845 -0.37 -36.73 15.78
C MET A 845 -1.87 -36.47 15.93
N ARG A 846 -2.42 -35.60 15.10
CA ARG A 846 -3.87 -35.40 14.97
C ARG A 846 -4.25 -35.20 13.51
N GLY A 847 -5.39 -35.73 13.11
CA GLY A 847 -6.01 -35.43 11.82
C GLY A 847 -6.86 -34.17 11.93
N TYR A 848 -7.07 -33.48 10.81
CA TYR A 848 -7.98 -32.35 10.71
C TYR A 848 -8.92 -32.51 9.51
N LYS A 849 -10.12 -31.94 9.60
CA LYS A 849 -11.02 -31.71 8.46
C LYS A 849 -11.06 -30.22 8.18
N LYS A 850 -10.76 -29.82 6.94
CA LYS A 850 -10.88 -28.44 6.46
C LYS A 850 -12.30 -28.24 5.90
N VAL A 851 -13.00 -27.21 6.37
CA VAL A 851 -14.32 -26.77 5.91
C VAL A 851 -14.24 -25.26 5.71
N GLY A 852 -14.12 -24.80 4.46
CA GLY A 852 -13.75 -23.41 4.16
C GLY A 852 -12.42 -23.03 4.82
N LYS A 853 -12.39 -21.93 5.57
CA LYS A 853 -11.24 -21.47 6.37
C LYS A 853 -11.13 -22.18 7.75
N THR A 854 -12.16 -22.93 8.19
CA THR A 854 -12.17 -23.59 9.52
C THR A 854 -11.47 -24.96 9.50
N MET A 855 -10.63 -25.21 10.52
CA MET A 855 -9.92 -26.48 10.72
C MET A 855 -10.45 -27.24 11.94
N LEU A 856 -11.14 -28.36 11.71
CA LEU A 856 -11.67 -29.21 12.78
C LEU A 856 -10.65 -30.29 13.16
N TYR A 857 -9.88 -30.02 14.22
CA TYR A 857 -8.85 -30.93 14.70
C TYR A 857 -9.43 -32.06 15.56
N SER A 858 -8.98 -33.29 15.28
CA SER A 858 -9.19 -34.42 16.18
C SER A 858 -8.36 -34.27 17.47
N LYS A 859 -8.71 -35.05 18.50
CA LYS A 859 -7.84 -35.22 19.68
C LYS A 859 -6.48 -35.78 19.26
N TRP A 860 -5.43 -35.38 19.96
CA TRP A 860 -4.09 -35.95 19.77
C TRP A 860 -4.10 -37.47 19.97
N SER A 861 -3.32 -38.18 19.14
CA SER A 861 -3.01 -39.61 19.24
C SER A 861 -2.48 -39.94 20.63
N SER A 862 -2.49 -41.22 21.01
CA SER A 862 -1.60 -41.67 22.08
C SER A 862 -0.16 -41.30 21.72
N VAL A 863 0.63 -40.94 22.74
CA VAL A 863 2.02 -40.58 22.57
C VAL A 863 2.84 -41.85 22.33
N LYS A 864 3.60 -41.90 21.25
CA LYS A 864 4.50 -43.02 20.93
C LYS A 864 5.95 -42.55 21.05
N GLN A 865 6.78 -43.31 21.76
CA GLN A 865 8.20 -42.97 21.97
C GLN A 865 9.06 -43.59 20.87
N SER A 866 10.09 -42.88 20.44
CA SER A 866 11.09 -43.37 19.49
C SER A 866 12.22 -44.15 20.17
N GLY A 867 13.00 -44.88 19.37
CA GLY A 867 14.36 -45.28 19.76
C GLY A 867 15.30 -44.07 19.96
N LYS A 868 16.52 -44.30 20.44
CA LYS A 868 17.56 -43.25 20.54
C LYS A 868 17.96 -42.79 19.15
N VAL A 869 17.99 -41.49 18.89
CA VAL A 869 18.38 -40.89 17.60
C VAL A 869 19.83 -41.29 17.27
N LYS A 870 20.03 -41.91 16.09
CA LYS A 870 21.35 -42.36 15.61
C LYS A 870 22.14 -41.15 15.07
N LYS A 871 23.47 -41.18 15.25
CA LYS A 871 24.37 -40.17 14.66
C LYS A 871 24.19 -40.14 13.14
#